data_AF-A0AAW1FDR1-F1
#
_entry.id   AF-A0AAW1FDR1-F1
#
_cell.length_a   1.000
_cell.length_b   1.000
_cell.length_c   1.000
_cell.angle_alpha   90.00
_cell.angle_beta   90.00
_cell.angle_gamma   90.00
#
_symmetry.space_group_name_H-M   'P 1'
#
loop_
_entity.id
_entity.type
_entity.pdbx_description
1 polymer ?
#
loop_
_entity_poly.entity_id
_entity_poly.type
_entity_poly.pdbx_seq_one_letter_code
_entity_poly.pdbx_strand_id
1 'polypeptide(L)'
;MAVKSRRPWTTVVFGVFLGFTVSSWLIVPQVLESKGNKSPVCSYYSESSAGKGPAILGNRAAIKDRDSPQISQEEDRVSGTGNSSGDTGRPTSRPKRFLYVGVMTAKKYVRSRAVAAYKTWVGSIPGKVEFFSSAGSGAVHVPVPLPVVSLADVDDSYPPQKKSFMMLKYIHDHYLDKYEWFMRADDDAYIRGEKLELFLRSLNSSKPLYLGQTGLGMAEELGRLALEPGENFCMGGPGMIFSREVLRRMVPHIGTCLREMYTTHEDVEVGRCVRRFGGTQCVWSYEMQQLFYENYQHNKKGFIEELHSSKIHNAITLHPNKKPAYQYRLHNFLLSREISRLCYRTILLHRQGLVMSYLSDTEVLWEDQQLGSPPSYMRYKPTERNYVIEWDFLTGRHIYSAAENKVARQSLGNSLRTALEGIILQVMEMINENSKTRGRVIDFKEIQYGYYRVDPMHGAEYIIDLLLLYKKHKGRKITVPVRRHAYLQQSFSRPFFTETDELDVAELVAAINSESQSLSFLSNSLKFLSPFQVYESNRELWEQSQRKVNILVPLSGRYDTFVRFMENFEKVCLIPKQNVKLSIILVENGSDQNQGKHSQLIRDYYRKYPKADLSLIPMTGNFSRGLALELGSSQLDNDSLLFFCDVDLIFSGDALQRCRDNAVQGRQVYFPVVFSQYNPKIVYSEKAPRENKFVLTKKSGFWRDYGFGITCVFKGDLLKAGGFDTSILGWGLEDVDLFTKVINSGLKVLRSQEPGLVHVYHPVQCNTSLEQRQYKMCLGSRASTFASTMQLAELWLEKHIEAGYNRTSS
;
A
#
# COMPACT_ATOMS: atom_id res chain seq x y z
N MET A 1 -47.34 53.40 20.69
CA MET A 1 -46.71 54.58 20.06
C MET A 1 -45.44 54.15 19.34
N ALA A 2 -45.23 54.69 18.13
CA ALA A 2 -44.08 54.58 17.23
C ALA A 2 -43.83 53.21 16.52
N VAL A 3 -44.37 53.16 15.29
CA VAL A 3 -44.19 52.18 14.21
C VAL A 3 -42.80 52.28 13.58
N LYS A 4 -42.15 51.15 13.24
CA LYS A 4 -41.01 51.12 12.29
C LYS A 4 -41.47 50.61 10.92
N SER A 5 -41.35 51.50 9.94
CA SER A 5 -41.67 51.31 8.52
C SER A 5 -40.47 50.76 7.72
N ARG A 6 -40.80 50.00 6.67
CA ARG A 6 -39.91 49.43 5.63
C ARG A 6 -39.22 50.53 4.81
N ARG A 7 -37.97 50.31 4.40
CA ARG A 7 -37.30 51.04 3.29
C ARG A 7 -37.02 50.12 2.09
N PRO A 8 -37.15 50.60 0.85
CA PRO A 8 -37.16 49.80 -0.38
C PRO A 8 -35.77 49.50 -0.96
N TRP A 9 -35.71 48.43 -1.75
CA TRP A 9 -34.56 47.81 -2.43
C TRP A 9 -33.87 48.64 -3.54
N THR A 10 -34.27 49.89 -3.78
CA THR A 10 -33.79 50.67 -4.94
C THR A 10 -32.46 51.41 -4.71
N THR A 11 -32.00 51.59 -3.47
CA THR A 11 -30.75 52.31 -3.15
C THR A 11 -29.48 51.45 -3.25
N VAL A 12 -29.61 50.12 -3.20
CA VAL A 12 -28.45 49.20 -3.23
C VAL A 12 -27.98 48.94 -4.66
N VAL A 13 -28.91 48.91 -5.62
CA VAL A 13 -28.58 48.64 -7.04
C VAL A 13 -27.88 49.83 -7.69
N PHE A 14 -28.25 51.07 -7.35
CA PHE A 14 -27.59 52.27 -7.87
C PHE A 14 -26.16 52.47 -7.34
N GLY A 15 -25.88 52.06 -6.09
CA GLY A 15 -24.54 52.16 -5.50
C GLY A 15 -23.52 51.18 -6.09
N VAL A 16 -23.97 49.99 -6.53
CA VAL A 16 -23.09 48.96 -7.11
C VAL A 16 -22.73 49.28 -8.57
N PHE A 17 -23.65 49.86 -9.35
CA PHE A 17 -23.37 50.23 -10.75
C PHE A 17 -22.48 51.48 -10.89
N LEU A 18 -22.64 52.51 -10.03
CA LEU A 18 -21.77 53.69 -10.05
C LEU A 18 -20.34 53.41 -9.55
N GLY A 19 -20.17 52.45 -8.64
CA GLY A 19 -18.83 52.05 -8.16
C GLY A 19 -17.98 51.29 -9.19
N PHE A 20 -18.62 50.55 -10.09
CA PHE A 20 -17.94 49.72 -11.10
C PHE A 20 -17.54 50.51 -12.37
N THR A 21 -18.29 51.57 -12.70
CA THR A 21 -18.00 52.44 -13.85
C THR A 21 -16.89 53.46 -13.53
N VAL A 22 -16.85 54.01 -12.32
CA VAL A 22 -15.79 54.98 -11.91
C VAL A 22 -14.43 54.29 -11.73
N SER A 23 -14.39 53.04 -11.27
CA SER A 23 -13.14 52.27 -11.10
C SER A 23 -12.56 51.76 -12.43
N SER A 24 -13.40 51.53 -13.45
CA SER A 24 -12.96 51.11 -14.79
C SER A 24 -12.44 52.26 -15.67
N TRP A 25 -12.75 53.53 -15.36
CA TRP A 25 -12.28 54.69 -16.13
C TRP A 25 -10.99 55.33 -15.59
N LEU A 26 -10.69 55.16 -14.30
CA LEU A 26 -9.50 55.78 -13.68
C LEU A 26 -8.22 54.92 -13.74
N ILE A 27 -8.32 53.61 -13.98
CA ILE A 27 -7.16 52.69 -13.92
C ILE A 27 -6.63 52.31 -15.33
N VAL A 28 -7.45 52.43 -16.37
CA VAL A 28 -7.10 51.94 -17.72
C VAL A 28 -6.18 52.88 -18.53
N PRO A 29 -6.14 54.22 -18.35
CA PRO A 29 -5.20 55.05 -19.12
C PRO A 29 -3.76 55.11 -18.60
N GLN A 30 -3.45 54.61 -17.38
CA GLN A 30 -2.11 54.74 -16.81
C GLN A 30 -1.14 53.59 -17.15
N VAL A 31 -1.52 52.67 -18.04
CA VAL A 31 -0.69 51.50 -18.42
C VAL A 31 -0.11 51.60 -19.84
N LEU A 32 -0.37 52.69 -20.58
CA LEU A 32 0.08 52.80 -21.99
C LEU A 32 1.22 53.77 -22.31
N GLU A 33 1.79 54.52 -21.34
CA GLU A 33 3.00 55.32 -21.59
C GLU A 33 3.99 55.29 -20.42
N SER A 34 4.86 54.28 -20.39
CA SER A 34 6.21 54.43 -19.83
C SER A 34 7.15 53.39 -20.43
N LYS A 35 7.93 53.85 -21.41
CA LYS A 35 9.08 53.11 -21.95
C LYS A 35 10.20 53.08 -20.91
N GLY A 36 10.67 51.87 -20.64
CA GLY A 36 12.08 51.55 -20.60
C GLY A 36 12.87 51.97 -19.37
N ASN A 37 12.82 51.15 -18.31
CA ASN A 37 14.02 50.89 -17.53
C ASN A 37 14.05 49.44 -17.03
N LYS A 38 15.19 48.79 -17.24
CA LYS A 38 15.44 47.36 -17.06
C LYS A 38 15.37 46.94 -15.59
N SER A 39 14.62 45.89 -15.28
CA SER A 39 14.89 45.00 -14.13
C SER A 39 14.42 43.56 -14.43
N PRO A 40 15.15 42.52 -13.98
CA PRO A 40 15.13 41.21 -14.62
C PRO A 40 14.13 40.25 -13.99
N VAL A 41 13.47 39.51 -14.88
CA VAL A 41 12.72 38.27 -14.61
C VAL A 41 13.71 37.19 -14.14
N CYS A 42 13.51 36.65 -12.94
CA CYS A 42 14.27 35.53 -12.42
C CYS A 42 13.89 34.23 -13.15
N SER A 43 14.70 33.88 -14.14
CA SER A 43 14.78 32.55 -14.74
C SER A 43 15.45 31.58 -13.75
N TYR A 44 14.73 30.55 -13.33
CA TYR A 44 15.34 29.35 -12.74
C TYR A 44 15.96 28.52 -13.87
N TYR A 45 17.28 28.52 -13.99
CA TYR A 45 18.14 27.32 -14.12
C TYR A 45 19.60 27.75 -14.37
N SER A 46 20.49 27.23 -13.51
CA SER A 46 21.85 26.75 -13.83
C SER A 46 22.81 27.69 -14.57
N GLU A 47 23.72 28.34 -13.82
CA GLU A 47 25.00 28.80 -14.36
C GLU A 47 25.92 27.60 -14.66
N SER A 48 26.27 27.43 -15.92
CA SER A 48 27.58 26.87 -16.30
C SER A 48 28.07 27.63 -17.53
N SER A 49 29.28 28.17 -17.41
CA SER A 49 29.95 29.09 -18.32
C SER A 49 30.25 28.47 -19.70
N ALA A 50 29.75 29.09 -20.77
CA ALA A 50 30.14 28.77 -22.15
C ALA A 50 31.31 29.64 -22.61
N GLY A 51 32.45 29.00 -22.89
CA GLY A 51 33.49 29.56 -23.74
C GLY A 51 33.07 29.50 -25.22
N LYS A 52 33.37 30.56 -25.96
CA LYS A 52 33.10 30.71 -27.40
C LYS A 52 33.83 29.61 -28.22
N GLY A 53 33.13 28.98 -29.15
CA GLY A 53 33.72 28.22 -30.26
C GLY A 53 33.28 28.79 -31.61
N PRO A 54 34.10 28.74 -32.68
CA PRO A 54 33.66 29.05 -34.03
C PRO A 54 33.36 27.78 -34.87
N ALA A 55 32.28 27.91 -35.64
CA ALA A 55 32.05 27.47 -37.03
C ALA A 55 32.44 26.06 -37.54
N ILE A 56 31.39 25.27 -37.76
CA ILE A 56 31.04 24.40 -38.91
C ILE A 56 32.08 24.24 -40.05
N LEU A 57 32.43 22.97 -40.37
CA LEU A 57 32.46 22.47 -41.75
C LEU A 57 32.24 20.93 -41.75
N GLY A 58 31.36 20.44 -42.63
CA GLY A 58 31.00 19.03 -42.72
C GLY A 58 31.92 18.20 -43.62
N ASN A 59 31.80 16.88 -43.52
CA ASN A 59 31.81 16.00 -44.69
C ASN A 59 31.32 14.59 -44.36
N ARG A 60 30.66 14.01 -45.37
CA ARG A 60 30.14 12.64 -45.46
C ARG A 60 31.24 11.61 -45.73
N ALA A 61 31.01 10.39 -45.24
CA ALA A 61 31.36 9.05 -45.78
C ALA A 61 31.67 8.12 -44.59
N ALA A 62 31.59 6.80 -44.62
CA ALA A 62 30.90 5.78 -45.40
C ALA A 62 31.18 4.45 -44.64
N ILE A 63 30.33 3.45 -44.86
CA ILE A 63 30.29 2.14 -44.20
C ILE A 63 31.54 1.28 -44.48
N LYS A 64 32.02 0.50 -43.50
CA LYS A 64 32.43 -0.90 -43.72
C LYS A 64 32.57 -1.77 -42.44
N ASP A 65 31.75 -2.82 -42.48
CA ASP A 65 31.78 -4.18 -41.92
C ASP A 65 33.00 -4.78 -41.20
N ARG A 66 32.61 -5.68 -40.26
CA ARG A 66 33.16 -7.02 -39.90
C ARG A 66 34.44 -7.12 -39.04
N ASP A 67 34.28 -7.63 -37.81
CA ASP A 67 34.44 -9.06 -37.42
C ASP A 67 34.77 -9.20 -35.91
N SER A 68 34.06 -10.10 -35.24
CA SER A 68 34.43 -10.72 -33.95
C SER A 68 35.44 -11.87 -34.21
N PRO A 69 36.02 -12.62 -33.24
CA PRO A 69 35.92 -12.58 -31.77
C PRO A 69 37.29 -12.77 -31.05
N GLN A 70 37.33 -12.72 -29.71
CA GLN A 70 37.88 -13.79 -28.82
C GLN A 70 38.29 -13.31 -27.42
N ILE A 71 38.16 -14.26 -26.51
CA ILE A 71 38.26 -14.24 -25.06
C ILE A 71 39.71 -14.51 -24.63
N SER A 72 40.24 -13.76 -23.65
CA SER A 72 41.21 -14.29 -22.68
C SER A 72 41.32 -13.40 -21.43
N GLN A 73 41.29 -14.05 -20.27
CA GLN A 73 41.57 -13.52 -18.94
C GLN A 73 43.09 -13.36 -18.75
N GLU A 74 43.55 -12.30 -18.05
CA GLU A 74 44.62 -12.38 -17.03
C GLU A 74 44.85 -11.02 -16.32
N GLU A 75 45.39 -11.12 -15.10
CA GLU A 75 45.49 -10.10 -14.04
C GLU A 75 46.73 -9.18 -14.11
N ASP A 76 46.57 -7.98 -13.55
CA ASP A 76 47.53 -7.09 -12.84
C ASP A 76 48.96 -6.81 -13.37
N ARG A 77 49.24 -5.52 -13.68
CA ARG A 77 50.27 -4.65 -13.01
C ARG A 77 50.43 -3.23 -13.63
N VAL A 78 50.13 -2.22 -12.80
CA VAL A 78 50.76 -0.90 -12.51
C VAL A 78 51.51 -0.05 -13.58
N SER A 79 51.06 1.22 -13.64
CA SER A 79 51.70 2.52 -13.98
C SER A 79 51.99 2.95 -15.42
N GLY A 80 51.40 4.09 -15.80
CA GLY A 80 51.85 4.94 -16.92
C GLY A 80 50.88 6.08 -17.21
N THR A 81 51.34 7.32 -17.03
CA THR A 81 50.67 8.61 -17.27
C THR A 81 50.25 8.87 -18.73
N GLY A 82 49.13 9.54 -18.97
CA GLY A 82 48.82 10.15 -20.27
C GLY A 82 47.38 10.67 -20.41
N ASN A 83 47.25 11.96 -20.74
CA ASN A 83 46.00 12.69 -20.98
C ASN A 83 45.17 12.15 -22.17
N SER A 84 43.84 12.15 -22.00
CA SER A 84 42.82 12.85 -22.84
C SER A 84 41.58 12.03 -23.24
N SER A 85 40.45 12.75 -23.11
CA SER A 85 39.21 12.73 -23.89
C SER A 85 38.18 11.58 -23.77
N GLY A 86 36.96 11.99 -23.37
CA GLY A 86 35.70 11.52 -23.95
C GLY A 86 34.99 10.39 -23.22
N ASP A 87 34.38 10.66 -22.04
CA ASP A 87 33.53 9.67 -21.38
C ASP A 87 32.04 9.95 -21.62
N THR A 88 31.46 9.16 -22.53
CA THR A 88 30.02 8.93 -22.63
C THR A 88 29.52 8.29 -21.34
N GLY A 89 28.65 8.97 -20.61
CA GLY A 89 28.19 8.58 -19.27
C GLY A 89 27.64 7.16 -19.16
N ARG A 90 28.53 6.20 -18.86
CA ARG A 90 28.22 5.04 -18.02
C ARG A 90 28.36 5.47 -16.56
N PRO A 91 27.55 4.95 -15.61
CA PRO A 91 27.77 5.24 -14.21
C PRO A 91 29.13 4.65 -13.81
N THR A 92 30.12 5.51 -13.57
CA THR A 92 31.38 5.12 -12.94
C THR A 92 31.07 4.30 -11.69
N SER A 93 31.52 3.04 -11.66
CA SER A 93 31.41 2.15 -10.51
C SER A 93 31.83 2.87 -9.24
N ARG A 94 30.88 3.19 -8.35
CA ARG A 94 31.17 3.81 -7.05
C ARG A 94 32.14 2.89 -6.28
N PRO A 95 33.16 3.43 -5.61
CA PRO A 95 34.14 2.60 -4.92
C PRO A 95 33.46 1.74 -3.84
N LYS A 96 33.50 0.41 -4.01
CA LYS A 96 32.96 -0.59 -3.06
C LYS A 96 33.68 -0.61 -1.70
N ARG A 97 34.59 0.32 -1.42
CA ARG A 97 35.47 0.35 -0.25
C ARG A 97 35.42 1.69 0.48
N PHE A 98 34.23 2.26 0.64
CA PHE A 98 34.06 3.58 1.27
C PHE A 98 33.85 3.48 2.79
N LEU A 99 32.88 2.65 3.22
CA LEU A 99 32.48 2.52 4.63
C LEU A 99 32.59 1.07 5.12
N TYR A 100 33.23 0.86 6.27
CA TYR A 100 33.22 -0.41 6.99
C TYR A 100 32.30 -0.31 8.21
N VAL A 101 31.35 -1.22 8.37
CA VAL A 101 30.43 -1.26 9.53
C VAL A 101 30.64 -2.56 10.32
N GLY A 102 31.07 -2.43 11.58
CA GLY A 102 31.06 -3.50 12.55
C GLY A 102 29.76 -3.47 13.35
N VAL A 103 28.93 -4.50 13.20
CA VAL A 103 27.67 -4.65 13.95
C VAL A 103 27.91 -5.54 15.15
N MET A 104 27.79 -4.98 16.34
CA MET A 104 27.94 -5.73 17.57
C MET A 104 26.68 -6.53 17.86
N THR A 105 26.84 -7.83 18.13
CA THR A 105 25.74 -8.71 18.49
C THR A 105 26.16 -9.72 19.57
N ALA A 106 25.21 -10.53 20.02
CA ALA A 106 25.43 -11.65 20.93
C ALA A 106 25.01 -12.95 20.26
N LYS A 107 25.57 -14.09 20.69
CA LYS A 107 25.30 -15.41 20.11
C LYS A 107 23.80 -15.72 20.01
N LYS A 108 23.03 -15.31 21.02
CA LYS A 108 21.56 -15.45 21.06
C LYS A 108 20.80 -14.63 20.00
N TYR A 109 21.38 -13.56 19.48
CA TYR A 109 20.75 -12.65 18.50
C TYR A 109 21.22 -12.87 17.06
N VAL A 110 22.24 -13.70 16.83
CA VAL A 110 22.74 -14.06 15.50
C VAL A 110 21.63 -14.59 14.60
N ARG A 111 20.75 -15.47 15.11
CA ARG A 111 19.62 -16.05 14.34
C ARG A 111 18.41 -15.13 14.20
N SER A 112 18.39 -13.98 14.87
CA SER A 112 17.20 -13.12 14.95
C SER A 112 17.51 -11.69 14.48
N ARG A 113 18.07 -10.84 15.33
CA ARG A 113 18.32 -9.43 15.04
C ARG A 113 19.37 -9.25 13.93
N ALA A 114 20.45 -10.03 13.97
CA ALA A 114 21.49 -9.94 12.95
C ALA A 114 20.97 -10.34 11.56
N VAL A 115 20.17 -11.40 11.47
CA VAL A 115 19.46 -11.78 10.22
C VAL A 115 18.55 -10.65 9.75
N ALA A 116 17.80 -10.01 10.66
CA ALA A 116 16.91 -8.91 10.30
C ALA A 116 17.67 -7.69 9.79
N ALA A 117 18.78 -7.29 10.44
CA ALA A 117 19.65 -6.23 9.94
C ALA A 117 20.22 -6.58 8.55
N TYR A 118 20.71 -7.81 8.37
CA TYR A 118 21.28 -8.29 7.11
C TYR A 118 20.27 -8.27 5.95
N LYS A 119 19.06 -8.77 6.18
CA LYS A 119 17.98 -8.79 5.17
C LYS A 119 17.36 -7.43 4.88
N THR A 120 17.66 -6.39 5.67
CA THR A 120 17.05 -5.06 5.52
C THR A 120 18.03 -4.02 5.01
N TRP A 121 18.86 -3.45 5.89
CA TRP A 121 19.65 -2.27 5.54
C TRP A 121 21.08 -2.57 5.12
N VAL A 122 21.63 -3.75 5.43
CA VAL A 122 23.05 -4.07 5.16
C VAL A 122 23.40 -3.93 3.69
N GLY A 123 22.52 -4.37 2.78
CA GLY A 123 22.72 -4.24 1.34
C GLY A 123 22.80 -2.79 0.83
N SER A 124 22.35 -1.81 1.60
CA SER A 124 22.41 -0.39 1.23
C SER A 124 23.74 0.30 1.57
N ILE A 125 24.64 -0.38 2.29
CA ILE A 125 25.91 0.20 2.74
C ILE A 125 26.94 0.17 1.60
N PRO A 126 27.58 1.31 1.26
CA PRO A 126 28.62 1.38 0.21
C PRO A 126 29.98 0.84 0.72
N GLY A 127 30.02 -0.43 1.08
CA GLY A 127 31.22 -1.07 1.59
C GLY A 127 30.95 -2.43 2.21
N LYS A 128 31.54 -2.69 3.38
CA LYS A 128 31.48 -4.01 4.03
C LYS A 128 30.82 -3.92 5.39
N VAL A 129 29.98 -4.90 5.70
CA VAL A 129 29.36 -5.07 7.01
C VAL A 129 29.70 -6.46 7.54
N GLU A 130 30.21 -6.53 8.77
CA GLU A 130 30.46 -7.79 9.48
C GLU A 130 29.83 -7.74 10.88
N PHE A 131 29.33 -8.89 11.34
CA PHE A 131 28.67 -9.05 12.62
C PHE A 131 29.64 -9.63 13.65
N PHE A 132 29.89 -8.93 14.74
CA PHE A 132 30.86 -9.32 15.75
C PHE A 132 30.16 -9.94 16.96
N SER A 133 30.59 -11.15 17.32
CA SER A 133 30.03 -11.92 18.43
C SER A 133 31.12 -12.64 19.22
N SER A 134 30.76 -13.22 20.37
CA SER A 134 31.63 -14.05 21.19
C SER A 134 32.17 -15.29 20.46
N ALA A 135 33.15 -15.94 21.06
CA ALA A 135 33.74 -17.17 20.56
C ALA A 135 32.68 -18.29 20.38
N GLY A 136 32.78 -19.04 19.28
CA GLY A 136 31.86 -20.16 18.98
C GLY A 136 30.50 -19.75 18.40
N SER A 137 30.34 -18.49 17.97
CA SER A 137 29.14 -18.02 17.26
C SER A 137 29.14 -18.36 15.76
N GLY A 138 30.31 -18.57 15.13
CA GLY A 138 30.40 -19.04 13.74
C GLY A 138 29.84 -20.45 13.48
N ALA A 139 29.65 -21.26 14.52
CA ALA A 139 29.03 -22.59 14.44
C ALA A 139 27.49 -22.57 14.46
N VAL A 140 26.88 -21.39 14.62
CA VAL A 140 25.42 -21.26 14.65
C VAL A 140 24.88 -21.38 13.23
N HIS A 141 24.14 -22.46 12.93
CA HIS A 141 23.47 -22.60 11.63
C HIS A 141 22.44 -21.46 11.46
N VAL A 142 22.59 -20.64 10.42
CA VAL A 142 21.70 -19.51 10.08
C VAL A 142 21.15 -19.77 8.68
N PRO A 143 19.86 -19.46 8.40
CA PRO A 143 19.26 -19.67 7.08
C PRO A 143 19.83 -18.78 5.96
N VAL A 144 20.81 -17.92 6.26
CA VAL A 144 21.44 -16.97 5.33
C VAL A 144 22.94 -16.93 5.64
N PRO A 145 23.83 -16.82 4.63
CA PRO A 145 25.28 -16.72 4.84
C PRO A 145 25.66 -15.36 5.45
N LEU A 146 25.44 -15.24 6.75
CA LEU A 146 25.72 -14.04 7.53
C LEU A 146 27.24 -13.92 7.79
N PRO A 147 27.89 -12.78 7.48
CA PRO A 147 29.32 -12.59 7.72
C PRO A 147 29.58 -12.34 9.22
N VAL A 148 29.71 -13.41 10.00
CA VAL A 148 29.94 -13.36 11.45
C VAL A 148 31.42 -13.53 11.76
N VAL A 149 31.99 -12.57 12.50
CA VAL A 149 33.33 -12.62 13.07
C VAL A 149 33.21 -12.98 14.55
N SER A 150 33.75 -14.13 14.93
CA SER A 150 33.89 -14.54 16.33
C SER A 150 35.18 -14.00 16.91
N LEU A 151 35.08 -13.13 17.91
CA LEU A 151 36.24 -12.59 18.61
C LEU A 151 36.73 -13.59 19.67
N ALA A 152 38.02 -13.94 19.63
CA ALA A 152 38.65 -14.76 20.65
C ALA A 152 38.71 -14.01 22.00
N ASP A 153 38.58 -14.75 23.11
CA ASP A 153 38.69 -14.24 24.49
C ASP A 153 37.70 -13.13 24.86
N VAL A 154 36.56 -13.06 24.17
CA VAL A 154 35.47 -12.11 24.44
C VAL A 154 34.17 -12.87 24.67
N ASP A 155 33.47 -12.54 25.75
CA ASP A 155 32.16 -13.09 26.08
C ASP A 155 31.00 -12.14 25.66
N ASP A 156 29.76 -12.61 25.83
CA ASP A 156 28.55 -11.82 25.58
C ASP A 156 28.02 -11.15 26.86
N SER A 157 28.85 -11.05 27.91
CA SER A 157 28.46 -10.45 29.20
C SER A 157 28.21 -8.95 29.04
N TYR A 158 27.13 -8.47 29.64
CA TYR A 158 26.81 -7.05 29.65
C TYR A 158 27.44 -6.41 30.90
N PRO A 159 28.14 -5.27 30.77
CA PRO A 159 28.31 -4.44 29.57
C PRO A 159 29.50 -4.86 28.66
N PRO A 160 29.37 -4.73 27.32
CA PRO A 160 30.27 -5.35 26.35
C PRO A 160 31.54 -4.52 26.05
N GLN A 161 32.17 -3.94 27.07
CA GLN A 161 33.27 -2.98 26.90
C GLN A 161 34.46 -3.60 26.13
N LYS A 162 34.91 -4.78 26.57
CA LYS A 162 36.00 -5.52 25.91
C LYS A 162 35.66 -5.86 24.46
N LYS A 163 34.41 -6.21 24.17
CA LYS A 163 33.96 -6.56 22.82
C LYS A 163 34.08 -5.40 21.84
N SER A 164 33.68 -4.20 22.24
CA SER A 164 33.77 -3.02 21.37
C SER A 164 35.22 -2.70 21.01
N PHE A 165 36.11 -2.66 22.00
CA PHE A 165 37.53 -2.43 21.76
C PHE A 165 38.16 -3.52 20.89
N MET A 166 37.85 -4.80 21.14
CA MET A 166 38.37 -5.90 20.33
C MET A 166 37.81 -5.89 18.90
N MET A 167 36.56 -5.46 18.70
CA MET A 167 36.00 -5.22 17.38
C MET A 167 36.75 -4.11 16.65
N LEU A 168 36.94 -2.94 17.28
CA LEU A 168 37.67 -1.81 16.68
C LEU A 168 39.12 -2.19 16.37
N LYS A 169 39.77 -2.96 17.24
CA LYS A 169 41.10 -3.53 16.99
C LYS A 169 41.10 -4.45 15.77
N TYR A 170 40.17 -5.39 15.68
CA TYR A 170 40.06 -6.29 14.53
C TYR A 170 39.88 -5.50 13.22
N ILE A 171 38.97 -4.52 13.22
CA ILE A 171 38.69 -3.67 12.07
C ILE A 171 39.94 -2.92 11.62
N HIS A 172 40.66 -2.31 12.56
CA HIS A 172 41.91 -1.63 12.28
C HIS A 172 42.97 -2.57 11.69
N ASP A 173 43.23 -3.69 12.36
CA ASP A 173 44.32 -4.61 12.00
C ASP A 173 44.11 -5.23 10.60
N HIS A 174 42.87 -5.36 10.13
CA HIS A 174 42.56 -6.02 8.84
C HIS A 174 42.12 -5.05 7.73
N TYR A 175 41.58 -3.88 8.07
CA TYR A 175 40.83 -3.03 7.15
C TYR A 175 41.14 -1.53 7.22
N LEU A 176 42.02 -1.05 8.11
CA LEU A 176 42.32 0.38 8.25
C LEU A 176 42.69 1.04 6.91
N ASP A 177 43.59 0.42 6.16
CA ASP A 177 44.08 0.98 4.89
C ASP A 177 43.10 0.78 3.73
N LYS A 178 42.08 -0.07 3.91
CA LYS A 178 41.12 -0.46 2.87
C LYS A 178 39.89 0.44 2.82
N TYR A 179 39.51 1.11 3.92
CA TYR A 179 38.27 1.90 4.02
C TYR A 179 38.51 3.29 4.58
N GLU A 180 37.74 4.29 4.14
CA GLU A 180 37.88 5.69 4.60
C GLU A 180 37.18 5.95 5.92
N TRP A 181 36.05 5.30 6.13
CA TRP A 181 35.20 5.47 7.30
C TRP A 181 34.87 4.14 7.95
N PHE A 182 34.73 4.17 9.27
CA PHE A 182 34.45 3.00 10.10
C PHE A 182 33.28 3.30 11.02
N MET A 183 32.37 2.35 11.21
CA MET A 183 31.21 2.52 12.07
C MET A 183 31.05 1.33 13.00
N ARG A 184 30.83 1.59 14.29
CA ARG A 184 30.34 0.62 15.28
C ARG A 184 28.84 0.82 15.45
N ALA A 185 28.04 -0.23 15.26
CA ALA A 185 26.58 -0.17 15.38
C ALA A 185 26.06 -1.35 16.23
N ASP A 186 24.91 -1.19 16.88
CA ASP A 186 24.22 -2.29 17.54
C ASP A 186 23.31 -3.08 16.58
N ASP A 187 23.03 -4.34 16.92
CA ASP A 187 22.16 -5.24 16.14
C ASP A 187 20.68 -4.83 16.10
N ASP A 188 20.28 -3.86 16.90
CA ASP A 188 18.95 -3.24 16.93
C ASP A 188 18.94 -1.82 16.35
N ALA A 189 19.98 -1.41 15.62
CA ALA A 189 19.95 -0.19 14.81
C ALA A 189 19.38 -0.45 13.40
N TYR A 190 18.74 0.56 12.82
CA TYR A 190 18.42 0.61 11.39
C TYR A 190 19.22 1.74 10.74
N ILE A 191 20.01 1.44 9.72
CA ILE A 191 20.92 2.41 9.07
C ILE A 191 20.45 2.67 7.64
N ARG A 192 20.39 3.93 7.22
CA ARG A 192 20.09 4.30 5.83
C ARG A 192 21.39 4.54 5.08
N GLY A 193 21.92 3.49 4.45
CA GLY A 193 23.27 3.50 3.87
C GLY A 193 23.51 4.61 2.85
N GLU A 194 22.55 4.86 1.95
CA GLU A 194 22.66 5.96 0.97
C GLU A 194 22.73 7.34 1.61
N LYS A 195 21.93 7.59 2.66
CA LYS A 195 21.96 8.87 3.39
C LYS A 195 23.26 9.02 4.18
N LEU A 196 23.72 7.93 4.78
CA LEU A 196 25.00 7.89 5.50
C LEU A 196 26.16 8.17 4.55
N GLU A 197 26.14 7.59 3.34
CA GLU A 197 27.13 7.84 2.30
C GLU A 197 27.20 9.32 1.93
N LEU A 198 26.07 9.91 1.58
CA LEU A 198 25.96 11.32 1.20
C LEU A 198 26.48 12.24 2.31
N PHE A 199 26.15 11.92 3.56
CA PHE A 199 26.64 12.66 4.72
C PHE A 199 28.16 12.56 4.86
N LEU A 200 28.73 11.35 4.83
CA LEU A 200 30.18 11.16 5.04
C LEU A 200 31.03 11.67 3.88
N ARG A 201 30.52 11.65 2.65
CA ARG A 201 31.20 12.24 1.48
C ARG A 201 31.34 13.75 1.56
N SER A 202 30.53 14.42 2.37
CA SER A 202 30.67 15.86 2.63
C SER A 202 31.78 16.20 3.63
N LEU A 203 32.41 15.19 4.23
CA LEU A 203 33.42 15.33 5.30
C LEU A 203 34.78 14.79 4.85
N ASN A 204 35.86 15.27 5.48
CA ASN A 204 37.22 14.86 5.19
C ASN A 204 37.69 13.77 6.17
N SER A 205 37.85 12.53 5.68
CA SER A 205 38.24 11.35 6.47
C SER A 205 39.71 11.37 6.95
N SER A 206 40.56 12.23 6.39
CA SER A 206 41.95 12.42 6.84
C SER A 206 42.07 13.28 8.11
N LYS A 207 40.98 13.94 8.52
CA LYS A 207 40.93 14.67 9.80
C LYS A 207 40.38 13.75 10.89
N PRO A 208 40.84 13.89 12.15
CA PRO A 208 40.33 13.09 13.25
C PRO A 208 38.89 13.51 13.59
N LEU A 209 37.92 12.80 13.01
CA LEU A 209 36.48 13.00 13.22
C LEU A 209 35.87 11.80 13.93
N TYR A 210 35.07 12.10 14.95
CA TYR A 210 34.27 11.15 15.73
C TYR A 210 32.81 11.63 15.78
N LEU A 211 31.92 10.87 15.14
CA LEU A 211 30.55 11.29 14.83
C LEU A 211 29.53 10.30 15.40
N GLY A 212 28.37 10.81 15.80
CA GLY A 212 27.27 10.03 16.35
C GLY A 212 26.37 10.93 17.19
N GLN A 213 25.44 10.33 17.93
CA GLN A 213 24.62 11.11 18.85
C GLN A 213 25.39 11.40 20.14
N THR A 214 25.53 12.67 20.50
CA THR A 214 26.27 13.08 21.71
C THR A 214 25.52 12.72 22.99
N GLY A 215 26.19 12.03 23.90
CA GLY A 215 25.80 11.84 25.30
C GLY A 215 26.63 12.72 26.23
N LEU A 216 25.96 13.28 27.26
CA LEU A 216 26.60 13.93 28.43
C LEU A 216 26.38 13.14 29.73
N GLY A 217 25.66 12.02 29.67
CA GLY A 217 25.07 11.39 30.84
C GLY A 217 23.74 12.01 31.26
N MET A 218 22.91 11.23 31.95
CA MET A 218 21.70 11.74 32.60
C MET A 218 22.06 12.59 33.82
N ALA A 219 21.17 13.50 34.25
CA ALA A 219 21.40 14.33 35.45
C ALA A 219 21.69 13.49 36.72
N GLU A 220 21.15 12.27 36.79
CA GLU A 220 21.34 11.28 37.86
C GLU A 220 22.67 10.50 37.75
N GLU A 221 23.31 10.54 36.58
CA GLU A 221 24.54 9.80 36.25
C GLU A 221 25.75 10.72 36.05
N LEU A 222 25.56 12.04 36.02
CA LEU A 222 26.61 13.04 35.75
C LEU A 222 27.82 12.93 36.69
N GLY A 223 27.63 12.39 37.91
CA GLY A 223 28.71 12.10 38.86
C GLY A 223 29.24 10.65 38.85
N ARG A 224 28.59 9.72 38.13
CA ARG A 224 28.96 8.29 38.04
C ARG A 224 29.75 7.94 36.77
N LEU A 225 29.68 8.81 35.75
CA LEU A 225 30.35 8.58 34.46
C LEU A 225 31.81 9.05 34.43
N ALA A 226 32.29 9.71 35.50
CA ALA A 226 33.65 10.25 35.60
C ALA A 226 34.04 11.04 34.33
N LEU A 227 33.17 11.99 33.95
CA LEU A 227 33.38 12.92 32.85
C LEU A 227 33.72 14.30 33.42
N GLU A 228 34.75 14.95 32.89
CA GLU A 228 35.08 16.32 33.24
C GLU A 228 34.08 17.32 32.61
N PRO A 229 33.93 18.54 33.16
CA PRO A 229 33.08 19.56 32.56
C PRO A 229 33.46 19.86 31.10
N GLY A 230 32.52 19.64 30.18
CA GLY A 230 32.74 19.82 28.75
C GLY A 230 33.16 18.55 28.00
N GLU A 231 33.30 17.42 28.69
CA GLU A 231 33.49 16.11 28.05
C GLU A 231 32.19 15.54 27.51
N ASN A 232 32.29 14.85 26.36
CA ASN A 232 31.17 14.17 25.72
C ASN A 232 31.64 12.86 25.07
N PHE A 233 30.69 12.02 24.71
CA PHE A 233 30.91 10.78 23.98
C PHE A 233 29.80 10.59 22.93
N CYS A 234 30.06 9.77 21.91
CA CYS A 234 29.00 9.34 21.00
C CYS A 234 28.34 8.10 21.60
N MET A 235 27.02 8.03 21.62
CA MET A 235 26.29 6.87 22.16
C MET A 235 26.38 5.66 21.22
N GLY A 236 26.45 4.46 21.81
CA GLY A 236 26.64 3.21 21.07
C GLY A 236 25.46 2.80 20.19
N GLY A 237 24.23 2.97 20.69
CA GLY A 237 22.99 2.47 20.08
C GLY A 237 22.74 2.97 18.64
N PRO A 238 22.60 4.30 18.42
CA PRO A 238 22.43 4.87 17.09
C PRO A 238 23.66 4.68 16.18
N GLY A 239 24.80 4.30 16.77
CA GLY A 239 26.05 4.03 16.10
C GLY A 239 27.09 5.14 16.27
N MET A 240 28.35 4.72 16.29
CA MET A 240 29.54 5.55 16.40
C MET A 240 30.35 5.47 15.11
N ILE A 241 30.72 6.61 14.54
CA ILE A 241 31.50 6.68 13.31
C ILE A 241 32.87 7.28 13.59
N PHE A 242 33.89 6.62 13.07
CA PHE A 242 35.28 6.97 13.19
C PHE A 242 35.85 7.23 11.79
N SER A 243 36.50 8.36 11.64
CA SER A 243 37.43 8.58 10.53
C SER A 243 38.61 7.61 10.60
N ARG A 244 39.23 7.32 9.45
CA ARG A 244 40.47 6.53 9.40
C ARG A 244 41.55 7.05 10.35
N GLU A 245 41.69 8.38 10.43
CA GLU A 245 42.70 9.00 11.27
C GLU A 245 42.47 8.77 12.78
N VAL A 246 41.22 8.72 13.24
CA VAL A 246 40.93 8.41 14.65
C VAL A 246 41.35 6.98 15.00
N LEU A 247 40.98 5.99 14.17
CA LEU A 247 41.36 4.60 14.46
C LEU A 247 42.87 4.38 14.41
N ARG A 248 43.55 4.99 13.43
CA ARG A 248 45.02 4.92 13.27
C ARG A 248 45.75 5.38 14.54
N ARG A 249 45.26 6.43 15.21
CA ARG A 249 45.86 6.97 16.42
C ARG A 249 45.43 6.21 17.68
N MET A 250 44.16 5.87 17.80
CA MET A 250 43.58 5.31 19.02
C MET A 250 43.90 3.83 19.21
N VAL A 251 43.77 3.01 18.17
CA VAL A 251 43.81 1.53 18.29
C VAL A 251 45.13 0.98 18.85
N PRO A 252 46.32 1.52 18.49
CA PRO A 252 47.58 1.09 19.10
C PRO A 252 47.61 1.18 20.63
N HIS A 253 46.75 2.01 21.23
CA HIS A 253 46.67 2.25 22.67
C HIS A 253 45.49 1.53 23.36
N ILE A 254 44.73 0.67 22.67
CA ILE A 254 43.59 -0.05 23.24
C ILE A 254 43.97 -0.87 24.48
N GLY A 255 45.17 -1.46 24.50
CA GLY A 255 45.65 -2.20 25.68
C GLY A 255 45.75 -1.35 26.94
N THR A 256 46.06 -0.06 26.80
CA THR A 256 46.03 0.91 27.91
C THR A 256 44.59 1.28 28.26
N CYS A 257 43.74 1.56 27.27
CA CYS A 257 42.33 1.88 27.51
C CYS A 257 41.57 0.76 28.24
N LEU A 258 41.87 -0.51 27.94
CA LEU A 258 41.24 -1.67 28.60
C LEU A 258 41.70 -1.86 30.06
N ARG A 259 42.91 -1.42 30.42
CA ARG A 259 43.43 -1.51 31.79
C ARG A 259 42.98 -0.33 32.67
N GLU A 260 42.67 0.80 32.05
CA GLU A 260 42.34 2.07 32.72
C GLU A 260 40.88 2.48 32.46
N MET A 261 39.94 1.55 32.67
CA MET A 261 38.50 1.83 32.58
C MET A 261 37.97 2.42 33.89
N TYR A 262 37.15 3.46 33.79
CA TYR A 262 36.59 4.15 34.97
C TYR A 262 35.12 3.82 35.23
N THR A 263 34.40 3.41 34.19
CA THR A 263 32.97 3.13 34.24
C THR A 263 32.69 1.75 33.64
N THR A 264 31.46 1.29 33.78
CA THR A 264 30.95 0.08 33.12
C THR A 264 30.28 0.40 31.76
N HIS A 265 30.20 1.68 31.35
CA HIS A 265 29.54 2.09 30.12
C HIS A 265 30.50 2.00 28.92
N GLU A 266 30.20 1.14 27.96
CA GLU A 266 31.07 0.89 26.79
C GLU A 266 31.30 2.14 25.94
N ASP A 267 30.25 2.90 25.67
CA ASP A 267 30.30 4.10 24.85
C ASP A 267 31.09 5.25 25.49
N VAL A 268 31.03 5.35 26.81
CA VAL A 268 31.84 6.29 27.60
C VAL A 268 33.32 5.92 27.54
N GLU A 269 33.68 4.64 27.75
CA GLU A 269 35.08 4.21 27.69
C GLU A 269 35.68 4.35 26.29
N VAL A 270 34.92 4.01 25.23
CA VAL A 270 35.35 4.23 23.85
C VAL A 270 35.55 5.72 23.60
N GLY A 271 34.60 6.57 24.00
CA GLY A 271 34.73 8.03 23.90
C GLY A 271 35.96 8.59 24.62
N ARG A 272 36.26 8.10 25.83
CA ARG A 272 37.45 8.49 26.61
C ARG A 272 38.74 8.09 25.89
N CYS A 273 38.79 6.88 25.32
CA CYS A 273 39.95 6.41 24.55
C CYS A 273 40.16 7.25 23.27
N VAL A 274 39.09 7.60 22.56
CA VAL A 274 39.12 8.50 21.38
C VAL A 274 39.62 9.89 21.76
N ARG A 275 39.18 10.44 22.89
CA ARG A 275 39.66 11.74 23.39
C ARG A 275 41.15 11.71 23.68
N ARG A 276 41.60 10.72 24.46
CA ARG A 276 42.98 10.62 24.93
C ARG A 276 43.98 10.33 23.82
N PHE A 277 43.65 9.39 22.92
CA PHE A 277 44.59 8.90 21.92
C PHE A 277 44.21 9.29 20.48
N GLY A 278 42.92 9.43 20.18
CA GLY A 278 42.45 9.94 18.89
C GLY A 278 42.59 11.45 18.74
N GLY A 279 42.69 12.20 19.85
CA GLY A 279 42.85 13.65 19.86
C GLY A 279 41.59 14.42 19.42
N THR A 280 40.41 13.81 19.55
CA THR A 280 39.12 14.43 19.26
C THR A 280 38.04 13.91 20.21
N GLN A 281 36.92 14.61 20.31
CA GLN A 281 35.73 14.16 21.04
C GLN A 281 34.52 14.03 20.10
N CYS A 282 33.38 13.60 20.61
CA CYS A 282 32.18 13.47 19.79
C CYS A 282 31.69 14.84 19.33
N VAL A 283 31.34 14.97 18.05
CA VAL A 283 30.89 16.24 17.48
C VAL A 283 29.59 16.71 18.13
N TRP A 284 29.64 17.89 18.77
CA TRP A 284 28.50 18.51 19.42
C TRP A 284 27.67 19.35 18.46
N SER A 285 26.55 18.80 17.98
CA SER A 285 25.59 19.53 17.14
C SER A 285 24.16 19.05 17.42
N TYR A 286 23.22 19.99 17.46
CA TYR A 286 21.80 19.68 17.65
C TYR A 286 21.25 18.82 16.51
N GLU A 287 21.76 19.01 15.30
CA GLU A 287 21.42 18.20 14.13
C GLU A 287 21.81 16.73 14.29
N MET A 288 22.91 16.42 15.00
CA MET A 288 23.34 15.04 15.24
C MET A 288 22.31 14.23 16.02
N GLN A 289 21.53 14.86 16.92
CA GLN A 289 20.42 14.20 17.64
C GLN A 289 19.24 13.82 16.75
N GLN A 290 19.10 14.48 15.59
CA GLN A 290 18.05 14.17 14.61
C GLN A 290 18.55 13.18 13.55
N LEU A 291 19.83 13.26 13.17
CA LEU A 291 20.44 12.36 12.18
C LEU A 291 20.72 10.98 12.76
N PHE A 292 21.23 10.92 13.99
CA PHE A 292 21.41 9.69 14.75
C PHE A 292 20.34 9.69 15.82
N TYR A 293 19.21 9.03 15.55
CA TYR A 293 18.02 9.16 16.36
C TYR A 293 17.92 8.06 17.43
N GLU A 294 18.00 8.48 18.68
CA GLU A 294 17.69 7.70 19.87
C GLU A 294 16.30 8.04 20.43
N ASN A 295 15.45 7.03 20.62
CA ASN A 295 14.17 7.22 21.29
C ASN A 295 14.27 7.04 22.82
N TYR A 296 14.43 8.15 23.55
CA TYR A 296 14.51 8.19 25.02
C TYR A 296 13.18 8.04 25.79
N GLN A 297 12.06 7.71 25.13
CA GLN A 297 10.79 7.60 25.85
C GLN A 297 10.88 6.60 27.01
N HIS A 298 10.52 7.07 28.21
CA HIS A 298 10.65 6.34 29.50
C HIS A 298 9.92 4.98 29.52
N ASN A 299 9.01 4.74 28.58
CA ASN A 299 8.42 3.43 28.36
C ASN A 299 9.32 2.63 27.40
N LYS A 300 10.16 1.77 27.99
CA LYS A 300 11.17 0.85 27.42
C LYS A 300 10.65 -0.15 26.36
N LYS A 301 9.82 0.28 25.40
CA LYS A 301 9.17 -0.59 24.43
C LYS A 301 10.16 -1.20 23.42
N GLY A 302 11.34 -0.58 23.26
CA GLY A 302 12.43 -1.13 22.43
C GLY A 302 12.15 -1.09 20.92
N PHE A 303 11.23 -0.23 20.49
CA PHE A 303 10.89 0.07 19.09
C PHE A 303 10.34 1.50 18.98
N ILE A 304 10.27 2.05 17.76
CA ILE A 304 9.79 3.42 17.49
C ILE A 304 8.29 3.38 17.14
N GLU A 305 7.41 3.94 17.96
CA GLU A 305 5.96 3.79 17.72
C GLU A 305 5.45 4.65 16.55
N GLU A 306 5.91 5.89 16.46
CA GLU A 306 5.35 6.89 15.55
C GLU A 306 6.18 7.04 14.27
N LEU A 307 5.99 6.11 13.31
CA LEU A 307 6.68 6.08 12.01
C LEU A 307 6.46 7.33 11.15
N HIS A 308 5.36 8.04 11.38
CA HIS A 308 4.91 9.20 10.61
C HIS A 308 5.49 10.53 11.15
N SER A 309 6.57 10.51 11.94
CA SER A 309 7.19 11.74 12.43
C SER A 309 8.25 12.32 11.48
N SER A 310 8.37 13.65 11.46
CA SER A 310 9.41 14.35 10.69
C SER A 310 10.83 14.04 11.16
N LYS A 311 11.00 13.56 12.41
CA LYS A 311 12.28 13.14 12.99
C LYS A 311 12.80 11.88 12.32
N ILE A 312 11.95 10.86 12.15
CA ILE A 312 12.31 9.59 11.48
C ILE A 312 12.68 9.82 10.02
N HIS A 313 12.00 10.75 9.37
CA HIS A 313 12.26 11.05 7.96
C HIS A 313 13.70 11.55 7.72
N ASN A 314 14.20 12.42 8.60
CA ASN A 314 15.53 13.02 8.44
C ASN A 314 16.65 12.11 8.96
N ALA A 315 16.35 11.24 9.91
CA ALA A 315 17.31 10.33 10.51
C ALA A 315 18.05 9.47 9.47
N ILE A 316 19.35 9.32 9.69
CA ILE A 316 20.27 8.39 9.03
C ILE A 316 20.24 7.05 9.77
N THR A 317 20.30 7.09 11.10
CA THR A 317 20.18 5.90 11.94
C THR A 317 19.00 6.02 12.90
N LEU A 318 18.33 4.90 13.13
CA LEU A 318 17.13 4.80 13.96
C LEU A 318 17.36 3.69 15.00
N HIS A 319 17.31 4.03 16.27
CA HIS A 319 17.46 3.10 17.39
C HIS A 319 16.49 3.45 18.53
N PRO A 320 15.99 2.46 19.31
CA PRO A 320 16.22 1.01 19.22
C PRO A 320 15.16 0.24 18.41
N ASN A 321 15.55 -0.90 17.82
CA ASN A 321 14.68 -1.86 17.08
C ASN A 321 14.87 -3.31 17.57
N LYS A 322 14.53 -3.58 18.83
CA LYS A 322 14.85 -4.86 19.52
C LYS A 322 14.13 -6.09 18.99
N LYS A 323 13.03 -5.91 18.24
CA LYS A 323 12.19 -6.99 17.71
C LYS A 323 12.39 -7.11 16.19
N PRO A 324 12.82 -8.27 15.66
CA PRO A 324 12.99 -8.49 14.22
C PRO A 324 11.77 -8.15 13.37
N ALA A 325 10.56 -8.52 13.81
CA ALA A 325 9.32 -8.20 13.09
C ALA A 325 9.12 -6.69 12.91
N TYR A 326 9.55 -5.89 13.89
CA TYR A 326 9.51 -4.44 13.80
C TYR A 326 10.55 -3.89 12.82
N GLN A 327 11.77 -4.45 12.79
CA GLN A 327 12.80 -4.08 11.81
C GLN A 327 12.30 -4.23 10.36
N TYR A 328 11.64 -5.35 10.04
CA TYR A 328 11.05 -5.57 8.71
C TYR A 328 9.91 -4.59 8.43
N ARG A 329 9.05 -4.32 9.42
CA ARG A 329 7.97 -3.32 9.28
C ARG A 329 8.52 -1.92 9.01
N LEU A 330 9.57 -1.51 9.73
CA LEU A 330 10.27 -0.25 9.51
C LEU A 330 10.91 -0.20 8.12
N HIS A 331 11.58 -1.28 7.70
CA HIS A 331 12.16 -1.40 6.37
C HIS A 331 11.11 -1.24 5.27
N ASN A 332 10.00 -1.98 5.35
CA ASN A 332 8.89 -1.90 4.40
C ASN A 332 8.28 -0.49 4.35
N PHE A 333 8.16 0.18 5.51
CA PHE A 333 7.72 1.57 5.57
C PHE A 333 8.68 2.53 4.87
N LEU A 334 9.99 2.35 5.02
CA LEU A 334 10.99 3.19 4.35
C LEU A 334 11.03 2.92 2.84
N LEU A 335 10.91 1.66 2.42
CA LEU A 335 10.82 1.28 1.01
C LEU A 335 9.56 1.83 0.34
N SER A 336 8.39 1.77 0.99
CA SER A 336 7.15 2.32 0.41
C SER A 336 7.23 3.83 0.18
N ARG A 337 7.94 4.55 1.05
CA ARG A 337 8.24 5.98 0.85
C ARG A 337 9.18 6.22 -0.32
N GLU A 338 10.22 5.39 -0.45
CA GLU A 338 11.17 5.50 -1.55
C GLU A 338 10.48 5.21 -2.90
N ILE A 339 9.61 4.20 -2.96
CA ILE A 339 8.75 3.92 -4.11
C ILE A 339 7.91 5.15 -4.45
N SER A 340 7.22 5.75 -3.48
CA SER A 340 6.41 6.96 -3.70
C SER A 340 7.25 8.12 -4.27
N ARG A 341 8.46 8.34 -3.74
CA ARG A 341 9.40 9.35 -4.22
C ARG A 341 9.83 9.09 -5.68
N LEU A 342 10.14 7.84 -6.01
CA LEU A 342 10.54 7.43 -7.36
C LEU A 342 9.38 7.53 -8.36
N CYS A 343 8.17 7.13 -7.97
CA CYS A 343 6.96 7.30 -8.77
C CYS A 343 6.71 8.79 -9.06
N TYR A 344 6.83 9.66 -8.05
CA TYR A 344 6.73 11.10 -8.24
C TYR A 344 7.80 11.63 -9.21
N ARG A 345 9.06 11.20 -9.05
CA ARG A 345 10.14 11.58 -9.97
C ARG A 345 9.86 11.13 -11.41
N THR A 346 9.31 9.93 -11.59
CA THR A 346 8.93 9.39 -12.90
C THR A 346 7.85 10.26 -13.56
N ILE A 347 6.82 10.67 -12.81
CA ILE A 347 5.78 11.59 -13.29
C ILE A 347 6.39 12.95 -13.70
N LEU A 348 7.34 13.48 -12.92
CA LEU A 348 8.04 14.72 -13.29
C LEU A 348 8.84 14.58 -14.59
N LEU A 349 9.48 13.44 -14.80
CA LEU A 349 10.21 13.16 -16.04
C LEU A 349 9.26 13.05 -17.24
N HIS A 350 8.13 12.37 -17.12
CA HIS A 350 7.10 12.35 -18.18
C HIS A 350 6.59 13.75 -18.52
N ARG A 351 6.39 14.61 -17.50
CA ARG A 351 6.02 16.03 -17.72
C ARG A 351 7.09 16.78 -18.51
N GLN A 352 8.37 16.55 -18.19
CA GLN A 352 9.48 17.15 -18.93
C GLN A 352 9.56 16.62 -20.37
N GLY A 353 9.38 15.31 -20.57
CA GLY A 353 9.34 14.69 -21.90
C GLY A 353 8.22 15.28 -22.78
N LEU A 354 7.03 15.45 -22.20
CA LEU A 354 5.90 16.09 -22.86
C LEU A 354 6.20 17.55 -23.26
N VAL A 355 6.74 18.37 -22.35
CA VAL A 355 7.13 19.75 -22.67
C VAL A 355 8.22 19.79 -23.75
N MET A 356 9.21 18.92 -23.65
CA MET A 356 10.29 18.85 -24.64
C MET A 356 9.77 18.45 -26.03
N SER A 357 8.81 17.53 -26.09
CA SER A 357 8.19 17.11 -27.34
C SER A 357 7.47 18.27 -28.02
N TYR A 358 6.71 19.07 -27.26
CA TYR A 358 6.08 20.28 -27.78
C TYR A 358 7.09 21.34 -28.25
N LEU A 359 8.21 21.51 -27.56
CA LEU A 359 9.23 22.49 -27.92
C LEU A 359 10.08 22.07 -29.13
N SER A 360 10.22 20.77 -29.36
CA SER A 360 11.01 20.20 -30.46
C SER A 360 10.16 19.76 -31.66
N ASP A 361 8.84 19.95 -31.58
CA ASP A 361 7.87 19.57 -32.61
C ASP A 361 7.93 18.06 -32.95
N THR A 362 8.27 17.23 -31.95
CA THR A 362 8.30 15.76 -32.07
C THR A 362 6.98 15.16 -31.63
N GLU A 363 6.62 14.00 -32.20
CA GLU A 363 5.42 13.26 -31.82
C GLU A 363 5.43 12.92 -30.32
N VAL A 364 4.31 13.19 -29.65
CA VAL A 364 4.16 12.96 -28.21
C VAL A 364 3.79 11.49 -27.99
N LEU A 365 4.60 10.77 -27.22
CA LEU A 365 4.28 9.40 -26.80
C LEU A 365 3.00 9.40 -25.96
N TRP A 366 2.12 8.43 -26.20
CA TRP A 366 0.87 8.30 -25.44
C TRP A 366 1.09 8.20 -23.92
N GLU A 367 2.17 7.53 -23.50
CA GLU A 367 2.56 7.40 -22.09
C GLU A 367 2.88 8.76 -21.47
N ASP A 368 3.64 9.60 -22.17
CA ASP A 368 3.96 10.97 -21.75
C ASP A 368 2.71 11.84 -21.74
N GLN A 369 1.80 11.65 -22.69
CA GLN A 369 0.52 12.37 -22.73
C GLN A 369 -0.36 12.05 -21.52
N GLN A 370 -0.44 10.78 -21.12
CA GLN A 370 -1.25 10.35 -19.97
C GLN A 370 -0.58 10.72 -18.64
N LEU A 371 0.65 10.24 -18.43
CA LEU A 371 1.38 10.35 -17.15
C LEU A 371 2.00 11.74 -16.96
N GLY A 372 2.41 12.38 -18.05
CA GLY A 372 3.01 13.71 -18.07
C GLY A 372 2.00 14.86 -18.11
N SER A 373 0.70 14.58 -18.00
CA SER A 373 -0.32 15.62 -17.92
C SER A 373 -0.12 16.53 -16.68
N PRO A 374 -0.24 17.87 -16.81
CA PRO A 374 -0.08 18.80 -15.70
C PRO A 374 -1.26 18.73 -14.72
N PRO A 375 -1.07 18.89 -13.39
CA PRO A 375 -2.14 18.77 -12.41
C PRO A 375 -3.33 19.70 -12.71
N SER A 376 -4.54 19.15 -12.77
CA SER A 376 -5.77 19.91 -12.97
C SER A 376 -6.99 19.08 -12.56
N TYR A 377 -7.93 19.71 -11.86
CA TYR A 377 -9.24 19.13 -11.53
C TYR A 377 -10.20 19.09 -12.73
N MET A 378 -9.77 19.60 -13.89
CA MET A 378 -10.56 19.72 -15.11
C MET A 378 -10.06 18.80 -16.23
N ARG A 379 -9.18 17.83 -15.92
CA ARG A 379 -8.65 16.86 -16.89
C ARG A 379 -9.75 15.96 -17.45
N TYR A 380 -10.60 15.46 -16.56
CA TYR A 380 -11.77 14.70 -16.95
C TYR A 380 -12.97 15.63 -17.15
N LYS A 381 -13.55 15.56 -18.35
CA LYS A 381 -14.72 16.34 -18.74
C LYS A 381 -15.85 15.35 -19.05
N PRO A 382 -16.83 15.18 -18.14
CA PRO A 382 -17.95 14.29 -18.38
C PRO A 382 -18.80 14.80 -19.56
N THR A 383 -19.15 13.91 -20.49
CA THR A 383 -20.05 14.22 -21.61
C THR A 383 -21.52 14.16 -21.21
N GLU A 384 -21.84 13.35 -20.20
CA GLU A 384 -23.18 13.14 -19.68
C GLU A 384 -23.21 13.30 -18.15
N ARG A 385 -24.39 13.59 -17.60
CA ARG A 385 -24.58 13.73 -16.15
C ARG A 385 -24.17 12.47 -15.37
N ASN A 386 -24.43 11.29 -15.92
CA ASN A 386 -24.12 10.00 -15.29
C ASN A 386 -22.61 9.73 -15.18
N TYR A 387 -21.81 10.48 -15.92
CA TYR A 387 -20.36 10.39 -15.94
C TYR A 387 -19.68 11.39 -15.01
N VAL A 388 -20.43 12.27 -14.34
CA VAL A 388 -19.88 13.20 -13.35
C VAL A 388 -19.30 12.43 -12.17
N ILE A 389 -18.02 12.67 -11.88
CA ILE A 389 -17.34 12.09 -10.71
C ILE A 389 -17.61 13.02 -9.52
N GLU A 390 -18.41 12.52 -8.57
CA GLU A 390 -18.82 13.24 -7.37
C GLU A 390 -17.66 13.40 -6.38
N TRP A 391 -17.71 14.49 -5.61
CA TRP A 391 -16.80 14.71 -4.49
C TRP A 391 -17.42 14.19 -3.20
N ASP A 392 -16.68 13.37 -2.49
CA ASP A 392 -17.01 12.98 -1.13
C ASP A 392 -16.45 14.01 -0.15
N PHE A 393 -17.28 14.49 0.77
CA PHE A 393 -16.84 15.38 1.84
C PHE A 393 -16.21 14.55 2.96
N LEU A 394 -15.09 15.00 3.50
CA LEU A 394 -14.40 14.32 4.59
C LEU A 394 -14.10 15.27 5.76
N THR A 395 -14.01 14.66 6.92
CA THR A 395 -13.48 15.25 8.15
C THR A 395 -12.33 14.38 8.65
N GLY A 396 -11.64 14.77 9.71
CA GLY A 396 -10.59 13.92 10.31
C GLY A 396 -11.06 12.51 10.76
N ARG A 397 -12.37 12.23 10.82
CA ARG A 397 -12.92 10.95 11.29
C ARG A 397 -13.96 10.31 10.40
N HIS A 398 -14.63 11.07 9.53
CA HIS A 398 -15.78 10.58 8.77
C HIS A 398 -15.70 11.00 7.30
N ILE A 399 -16.30 10.18 6.46
CA ILE A 399 -16.61 10.47 5.05
C ILE A 399 -18.12 10.64 4.93
N TYR A 400 -18.52 11.58 4.09
CA TYR A 400 -19.88 11.82 3.69
C TYR A 400 -19.96 11.68 2.17
N SER A 401 -20.70 10.67 1.72
CA SER A 401 -20.80 10.33 0.31
C SER A 401 -22.23 10.55 -0.19
N ALA A 402 -22.34 11.17 -1.37
CA ALA A 402 -23.60 11.30 -2.09
C ALA A 402 -23.88 10.08 -2.99
N ALA A 403 -22.92 9.17 -3.12
CA ALA A 403 -23.02 8.03 -4.02
C ALA A 403 -24.19 7.10 -3.67
N GLU A 404 -24.88 6.61 -4.71
CA GLU A 404 -26.01 5.70 -4.57
C GLU A 404 -25.64 4.43 -3.79
N ASN A 405 -26.58 3.93 -2.98
CA ASN A 405 -26.44 2.71 -2.17
C ASN A 405 -25.32 2.72 -1.11
N LYS A 406 -24.66 3.87 -0.89
CA LYS A 406 -23.74 4.07 0.23
C LYS A 406 -24.45 4.76 1.40
N VAL A 407 -24.04 4.42 2.61
CA VAL A 407 -24.51 5.14 3.81
C VAL A 407 -23.94 6.56 3.74
N ALA A 408 -24.81 7.57 3.92
CA ALA A 408 -24.45 8.98 3.78
C ALA A 408 -23.32 9.44 4.73
N ARG A 409 -23.15 8.77 5.87
CA ARG A 409 -22.05 9.02 6.82
C ARG A 409 -21.34 7.71 7.13
N GLN A 410 -20.04 7.68 6.92
CA GLN A 410 -19.18 6.52 7.15
C GLN A 410 -17.98 6.91 8.00
N SER A 411 -17.43 5.95 8.73
CA SER A 411 -16.11 6.13 9.35
C SER A 411 -15.05 6.24 8.26
N LEU A 412 -14.01 7.05 8.50
CA LEU A 412 -12.86 7.12 7.61
C LEU A 412 -12.13 5.77 7.62
N GLY A 413 -12.28 5.01 6.53
CA GLY A 413 -11.65 3.70 6.37
C GLY A 413 -10.12 3.76 6.51
N ASN A 414 -9.51 2.66 6.95
CA ASN A 414 -8.08 2.61 7.23
C ASN A 414 -7.22 2.96 5.99
N SER A 415 -7.63 2.51 4.80
CA SER A 415 -6.94 2.81 3.53
C SER A 415 -6.86 4.31 3.26
N LEU A 416 -8.00 5.01 3.30
CA LEU A 416 -8.04 6.46 3.07
C LEU A 416 -7.34 7.23 4.19
N ARG A 417 -7.46 6.78 5.44
CA ARG A 417 -6.74 7.38 6.57
C ARG A 417 -5.22 7.33 6.37
N THR A 418 -4.68 6.16 6.05
CA THR A 418 -3.26 5.98 5.79
C THR A 418 -2.80 6.78 4.56
N ALA A 419 -3.63 6.86 3.51
CA ALA A 419 -3.34 7.71 2.36
C ALA A 419 -3.26 9.19 2.74
N LEU A 420 -4.22 9.70 3.52
CA LEU A 420 -4.23 11.09 4.00
C LEU A 420 -3.02 11.40 4.91
N GLU A 421 -2.66 10.49 5.81
CA GLU A 421 -1.45 10.62 6.64
C GLU A 421 -0.18 10.72 5.77
N GLY A 422 -0.05 9.88 4.75
CA GLY A 422 1.06 9.93 3.79
C GLY A 422 1.10 11.24 2.99
N ILE A 423 -0.06 11.69 2.51
CA ILE A 423 -0.21 12.95 1.77
C ILE A 423 0.17 14.15 2.66
N ILE A 424 -0.36 14.22 3.88
CA ILE A 424 -0.04 15.30 4.83
C ILE A 424 1.46 15.36 5.07
N LEU A 425 2.12 14.21 5.27
CA LEU A 425 3.56 14.19 5.46
C LEU A 425 4.33 14.76 4.29
N GLN A 426 3.97 14.37 3.07
CA GLN A 426 4.59 14.90 1.87
C GLN A 426 4.37 16.42 1.74
N VAL A 427 3.16 16.90 2.00
CA VAL A 427 2.85 18.34 1.99
C VAL A 427 3.65 19.09 3.05
N MET A 428 3.80 18.52 4.25
CA MET A 428 4.61 19.13 5.32
C MET A 428 6.10 19.14 4.95
N GLU A 429 6.60 18.13 4.24
CA GLU A 429 7.97 18.08 3.74
C GLU A 429 8.22 19.21 2.73
N MET A 430 7.34 19.34 1.73
CA MET A 430 7.41 20.41 0.72
C MET A 430 7.32 21.81 1.34
N ILE A 431 6.41 22.03 2.29
CA ILE A 431 6.26 23.32 2.99
C ILE A 431 7.51 23.65 3.82
N ASN A 432 8.14 22.64 4.44
CA ASN A 432 9.27 22.85 5.33
C ASN A 432 10.64 22.88 4.64
N GLU A 433 10.75 22.45 3.38
CA GLU A 433 12.00 22.38 2.60
C GLU A 433 12.82 23.67 2.71
N ASN A 434 12.16 24.82 2.47
CA ASN A 434 12.78 26.15 2.55
C ASN A 434 12.53 26.87 3.89
N SER A 435 11.75 26.29 4.80
CA SER A 435 11.40 26.94 6.07
C SER A 435 12.53 26.82 7.09
N LYS A 436 13.26 25.69 7.09
CA LYS A 436 14.37 25.43 8.01
C LYS A 436 15.55 26.38 7.82
N THR A 437 15.93 26.69 6.57
CA THR A 437 16.98 27.68 6.25
C THR A 437 16.63 29.08 6.79
N ARG A 438 15.34 29.37 6.98
CA ARG A 438 14.82 30.63 7.53
C ARG A 438 14.61 30.60 9.05
N GLY A 439 15.04 29.53 9.75
CA GLY A 439 14.96 29.40 11.21
C GLY A 439 13.55 29.16 11.75
N ARG A 440 12.70 28.49 10.96
CA ARG A 440 11.26 28.27 11.23
C ARG A 440 10.84 26.87 10.86
N VAL A 441 9.80 26.37 11.51
CA VAL A 441 9.19 25.07 11.24
C VAL A 441 7.68 25.22 11.25
N ILE A 442 6.98 24.53 10.35
CA ILE A 442 5.53 24.45 10.29
C ILE A 442 5.13 23.02 10.64
N ASP A 443 4.35 22.85 11.70
CA ASP A 443 3.83 21.55 12.11
C ASP A 443 2.38 21.39 11.70
N PHE A 444 1.97 20.16 11.40
CA PHE A 444 0.57 19.80 11.18
C PHE A 444 -0.14 19.64 12.52
N LYS A 445 -1.39 20.12 12.63
CA LYS A 445 -2.25 19.91 13.80
C LYS A 445 -3.41 18.96 13.49
N GLU A 446 -4.24 19.30 12.51
CA GLU A 446 -5.39 18.46 12.12
C GLU A 446 -5.95 18.84 10.73
N ILE A 447 -6.73 17.93 10.14
CA ILE A 447 -7.61 18.22 9.02
C ILE A 447 -8.92 18.76 9.60
N GLN A 448 -9.29 19.99 9.26
CA GLN A 448 -10.59 20.56 9.62
C GLN A 448 -11.70 19.90 8.80
N TYR A 449 -11.56 19.95 7.49
CA TYR A 449 -12.38 19.22 6.54
C TYR A 449 -11.65 19.08 5.20
N GLY A 450 -12.23 18.32 4.28
CA GLY A 450 -11.78 18.30 2.92
C GLY A 450 -12.80 17.67 1.98
N TYR A 451 -12.41 17.57 0.72
CA TYR A 451 -13.12 16.86 -0.31
C TYR A 451 -12.14 15.90 -0.97
N TYR A 452 -12.58 14.69 -1.29
CA TYR A 452 -11.81 13.76 -2.09
C TYR A 452 -12.66 13.17 -3.21
N ARG A 453 -12.01 12.85 -4.32
CA ARG A 453 -12.57 11.97 -5.36
C ARG A 453 -11.43 11.21 -6.04
N VAL A 454 -11.78 10.18 -6.78
CA VAL A 454 -10.83 9.41 -7.58
C VAL A 454 -11.27 9.48 -9.03
N ASP A 455 -10.41 10.04 -9.87
CA ASP A 455 -10.53 9.98 -11.32
C ASP A 455 -9.87 8.68 -11.80
N PRO A 456 -10.64 7.72 -12.35
CA PRO A 456 -10.11 6.42 -12.76
C PRO A 456 -8.97 6.50 -13.79
N MET A 457 -8.90 7.56 -14.58
CA MET A 457 -7.89 7.73 -15.64
C MET A 457 -6.64 8.46 -15.16
N HIS A 458 -6.79 9.37 -14.19
CA HIS A 458 -5.74 10.31 -13.85
C HIS A 458 -5.19 10.17 -12.43
N GLY A 459 -6.00 9.75 -11.45
CA GLY A 459 -5.55 9.61 -10.07
C GLY A 459 -6.52 10.14 -9.01
N ALA A 460 -6.03 10.23 -7.78
CA ALA A 460 -6.79 10.72 -6.64
C ALA A 460 -6.63 12.24 -6.46
N GLU A 461 -7.73 12.92 -6.12
CA GLU A 461 -7.81 14.37 -6.02
C GLU A 461 -8.31 14.77 -4.64
N TYR A 462 -7.69 15.81 -4.06
CA TYR A 462 -7.97 16.25 -2.70
C TYR A 462 -7.98 17.77 -2.58
N ILE A 463 -9.00 18.28 -1.90
CA ILE A 463 -9.06 19.67 -1.43
C ILE A 463 -9.13 19.59 0.09
N ILE A 464 -8.03 19.87 0.77
CA ILE A 464 -7.91 19.66 2.22
C ILE A 464 -7.67 20.98 2.92
N ASP A 465 -8.48 21.27 3.93
CA ASP A 465 -8.26 22.39 4.83
C ASP A 465 -7.45 21.93 6.06
N LEU A 466 -6.22 22.40 6.12
CA LEU A 466 -5.22 22.03 7.11
C LEU A 466 -5.10 23.12 8.18
N LEU A 467 -5.19 22.71 9.43
CA LEU A 467 -4.74 23.52 10.56
C LEU A 467 -3.28 23.20 10.86
N LEU A 468 -2.43 24.22 10.77
CA LEU A 468 -0.98 24.15 10.94
C LEU A 468 -0.54 25.01 12.12
N LEU A 469 0.65 24.74 12.66
CA LEU A 469 1.30 25.51 13.72
C LEU A 469 2.63 26.04 13.19
N TYR A 470 2.71 27.35 13.00
CA TYR A 470 3.95 28.02 12.65
C TYR A 470 4.78 28.24 13.92
N LYS A 471 5.99 27.67 13.96
CA LYS A 471 6.95 27.78 15.06
C LYS A 471 8.21 28.50 14.60
N LYS A 472 8.48 29.67 15.18
CA LYS A 472 9.71 30.43 14.94
C LYS A 472 10.73 30.10 16.04
N HIS A 473 11.91 29.63 15.63
CA HIS A 473 12.97 29.24 16.57
C HIS A 473 14.10 30.27 16.64
N LYS A 474 14.29 31.09 15.60
CA LYS A 474 15.30 32.16 15.57
C LYS A 474 14.73 33.47 16.12
N GLY A 475 15.29 33.99 17.20
CA GLY A 475 14.81 35.21 17.89
C GLY A 475 13.72 34.91 18.93
N ARG A 476 12.70 35.78 19.04
CA ARG A 476 11.56 35.51 19.95
C ARG A 476 10.79 34.25 19.49
N LYS A 477 10.73 33.25 20.37
CA LYS A 477 9.95 32.02 20.14
C LYS A 477 8.48 32.36 20.07
N ILE A 478 7.85 32.06 18.94
CA ILE A 478 6.43 32.35 18.68
C ILE A 478 5.82 31.12 18.03
N THR A 479 4.63 30.73 18.51
CA THR A 479 3.80 29.69 17.92
C THR A 479 2.46 30.29 17.51
N VAL A 480 2.11 30.21 16.22
CA VAL A 480 0.86 30.76 15.69
C VAL A 480 0.09 29.69 14.92
N PRO A 481 -1.21 29.47 15.19
CA PRO A 481 -2.03 28.62 14.35
C PRO A 481 -2.29 29.28 12.99
N VAL A 482 -2.08 28.54 11.92
CA VAL A 482 -2.26 28.99 10.53
C VAL A 482 -3.15 28.01 9.80
N ARG A 483 -4.15 28.51 9.10
CA ARG A 483 -5.05 27.71 8.27
C ARG A 483 -4.59 27.76 6.80
N ARG A 484 -4.56 26.62 6.11
CA ARG A 484 -4.17 26.53 4.70
C ARG A 484 -5.01 25.49 3.96
N HIS A 485 -5.54 25.90 2.81
CA HIS A 485 -6.13 24.97 1.85
C HIS A 485 -5.02 24.38 0.97
N ALA A 486 -4.93 23.06 0.95
CA ALA A 486 -4.06 22.28 0.08
C ALA A 486 -4.88 21.68 -1.06
N TYR A 487 -4.47 21.97 -2.28
CA TYR A 487 -5.06 21.44 -3.51
C TYR A 487 -4.08 20.42 -4.08
N LEU A 488 -4.43 19.15 -4.00
CA LEU A 488 -3.51 18.04 -4.22
C LEU A 488 -4.10 17.08 -5.25
N GLN A 489 -3.25 16.63 -6.17
CA GLN A 489 -3.59 15.57 -7.11
C GLN A 489 -2.45 14.55 -7.09
N GLN A 490 -2.78 13.33 -6.71
CA GLN A 490 -1.88 12.20 -6.77
C GLN A 490 -2.15 11.45 -8.06
N SER A 491 -1.33 11.72 -9.08
CA SER A 491 -1.47 11.06 -10.37
C SER A 491 -1.14 9.57 -10.24
N PHE A 492 -1.90 8.73 -10.95
CA PHE A 492 -1.54 7.32 -11.06
C PHE A 492 -0.19 7.18 -11.78
N SER A 493 0.61 6.22 -11.33
CA SER A 493 1.80 5.79 -12.04
C SER A 493 1.43 4.78 -13.12
N ARG A 494 2.41 4.39 -13.94
CA ARG A 494 2.28 3.25 -14.83
C ARG A 494 1.72 2.04 -14.06
N PRO A 495 0.67 1.38 -14.56
CA PRO A 495 0.15 0.18 -13.93
C PRO A 495 1.23 -0.89 -13.96
N PHE A 496 1.41 -1.57 -12.84
CA PHE A 496 2.32 -2.67 -12.69
C PHE A 496 1.49 -3.92 -12.44
N PHE A 497 1.70 -4.91 -13.29
CA PHE A 497 1.10 -6.23 -13.15
C PHE A 497 2.22 -7.17 -12.71
N THR A 498 2.04 -7.78 -11.54
CA THR A 498 2.79 -8.97 -11.15
C THR A 498 1.86 -10.14 -11.17
N GLU A 499 2.20 -11.10 -12.02
CA GLU A 499 1.77 -12.46 -11.82
C GLU A 499 2.64 -13.04 -10.70
N THR A 500 2.03 -13.81 -9.81
CA THR A 500 2.73 -14.36 -8.64
C THR A 500 3.85 -15.33 -9.01
N ASP A 501 3.83 -15.85 -10.24
CA ASP A 501 4.84 -16.73 -10.82
C ASP A 501 5.26 -16.16 -12.19
N GLU A 502 6.58 -16.07 -12.47
CA GLU A 502 7.10 -15.66 -13.78
C GLU A 502 6.87 -16.80 -14.80
N LEU A 503 6.21 -16.49 -15.92
CA LEU A 503 5.94 -17.44 -16.99
C LEU A 503 7.23 -17.76 -17.79
N ASP A 504 7.71 -19.02 -17.75
CA ASP A 504 8.83 -19.46 -18.60
C ASP A 504 8.35 -19.66 -20.05
N VAL A 505 8.73 -18.71 -20.92
CA VAL A 505 8.31 -18.64 -22.32
C VAL A 505 8.88 -19.80 -23.15
N ALA A 506 10.11 -20.25 -22.87
CA ALA A 506 10.75 -21.31 -23.66
C ALA A 506 9.98 -22.64 -23.52
N GLU A 507 9.38 -22.79 -22.36
CA GLU A 507 8.74 -23.98 -21.93
C GLU A 507 7.27 -24.06 -22.32
N LEU A 508 6.57 -22.93 -22.25
CA LEU A 508 5.25 -22.75 -22.86
C LEU A 508 5.26 -22.97 -24.38
N VAL A 509 6.42 -22.87 -25.04
CA VAL A 509 6.57 -23.19 -26.47
C VAL A 509 6.81 -24.69 -26.71
N ALA A 510 7.55 -25.39 -25.85
CA ALA A 510 7.87 -26.82 -26.00
C ALA A 510 6.61 -27.71 -25.93
N ALA A 511 5.91 -27.65 -24.81
CA ALA A 511 4.48 -27.48 -24.70
C ALA A 511 3.58 -27.64 -25.93
N ILE A 512 3.29 -26.50 -26.57
CA ILE A 512 2.35 -26.31 -27.65
C ILE A 512 2.76 -27.17 -28.84
N ASN A 513 4.08 -27.38 -29.01
CA ASN A 513 4.61 -28.24 -30.04
C ASN A 513 4.42 -29.74 -29.72
N SER A 514 4.37 -30.14 -28.45
CA SER A 514 4.12 -31.54 -28.05
C SER A 514 2.66 -31.99 -28.24
N GLU A 515 1.68 -31.11 -28.01
CA GLU A 515 0.25 -31.40 -28.24
C GLU A 515 -0.16 -31.32 -29.73
N SER A 516 0.73 -30.85 -30.60
CA SER A 516 0.44 -30.67 -32.03
C SER A 516 0.34 -31.98 -32.84
N GLN A 517 0.65 -33.15 -32.25
CA GLN A 517 0.48 -34.45 -32.90
C GLN A 517 -0.90 -35.11 -32.68
N SER A 518 -1.78 -34.58 -31.82
CA SER A 518 -3.06 -35.24 -31.47
C SER A 518 -4.33 -34.46 -31.82
N LEU A 519 -4.23 -33.26 -32.41
CA LEU A 519 -5.40 -32.41 -32.71
C LEU A 519 -5.43 -31.92 -34.16
N SER A 520 -5.76 -32.80 -35.10
CA SER A 520 -5.98 -32.45 -36.52
C SER A 520 -7.40 -31.97 -36.84
N PHE A 521 -8.20 -31.47 -35.88
CA PHE A 521 -9.59 -31.10 -36.17
C PHE A 521 -10.20 -29.88 -35.44
N LEU A 522 -9.42 -29.00 -34.81
CA LEU A 522 -9.97 -27.77 -34.22
C LEU A 522 -9.35 -26.52 -34.83
N SER A 523 -10.23 -25.67 -35.36
CA SER A 523 -9.98 -24.38 -36.00
C SER A 523 -9.32 -23.36 -35.08
N ASN A 524 -8.48 -22.53 -35.71
CA ASN A 524 -7.66 -21.37 -35.31
C ASN A 524 -8.07 -20.39 -34.17
N SER A 525 -8.79 -20.78 -33.12
CA SER A 525 -9.21 -19.81 -32.08
C SER A 525 -8.86 -20.16 -30.63
N LEU A 526 -8.25 -21.30 -30.32
CA LEU A 526 -7.90 -21.66 -28.93
C LEU A 526 -6.57 -22.42 -28.83
N LYS A 527 -5.45 -21.72 -29.10
CA LYS A 527 -4.08 -22.21 -28.87
C LYS A 527 -3.36 -21.40 -27.79
N PHE A 528 -4.08 -21.07 -26.73
CA PHE A 528 -3.48 -20.59 -25.48
C PHE A 528 -3.76 -21.71 -24.48
N LEU A 529 -2.76 -22.56 -24.19
CA LEU A 529 -2.48 -23.16 -22.87
C LEU A 529 -1.54 -24.39 -22.97
N SER A 530 -0.24 -24.11 -22.72
CA SER A 530 0.80 -25.00 -22.13
C SER A 530 1.30 -26.17 -23.00
N PRO A 531 2.26 -27.06 -22.58
CA PRO A 531 3.06 -27.25 -21.29
C PRO A 531 4.66 -27.43 -21.15
N PHE A 532 5.25 -27.20 -19.92
CA PHE A 532 6.19 -28.13 -19.15
C PHE A 532 7.57 -27.73 -18.49
N GLN A 533 7.57 -26.99 -17.36
CA GLN A 533 8.23 -27.13 -15.98
C GLN A 533 7.11 -26.92 -14.94
N VAL A 534 5.93 -26.66 -15.47
CA VAL A 534 4.58 -26.54 -15.00
C VAL A 534 4.09 -27.72 -14.13
N TYR A 535 4.93 -28.68 -13.71
CA TYR A 535 4.45 -29.95 -13.11
C TYR A 535 4.01 -29.86 -11.63
N GLU A 536 4.49 -28.89 -10.83
CA GLU A 536 3.99 -28.69 -9.45
C GLU A 536 2.89 -27.62 -9.36
N SER A 537 3.05 -26.48 -10.06
CA SER A 537 2.05 -25.40 -10.06
C SER A 537 0.80 -25.73 -10.86
N ASN A 538 0.90 -26.39 -12.03
CA ASN A 538 -0.33 -26.91 -12.66
C ASN A 538 -0.90 -28.08 -11.89
N ARG A 539 -0.13 -28.82 -11.09
CA ARG A 539 -0.73 -29.85 -10.26
C ARG A 539 -1.55 -29.20 -9.15
N GLU A 540 -1.08 -28.14 -8.51
CA GLU A 540 -1.88 -27.37 -7.55
C GLU A 540 -3.05 -26.63 -8.20
N LEU A 541 -2.88 -25.96 -9.35
CA LEU A 541 -3.95 -25.30 -10.09
C LEU A 541 -4.96 -26.30 -10.68
N TRP A 542 -4.50 -27.47 -11.13
CA TRP A 542 -5.35 -28.58 -11.56
C TRP A 542 -6.08 -29.18 -10.37
N GLU A 543 -5.40 -29.48 -9.25
CA GLU A 543 -6.02 -29.97 -8.02
C GLU A 543 -7.01 -28.95 -7.44
N GLN A 544 -6.72 -27.65 -7.53
CA GLN A 544 -7.63 -26.55 -7.14
C GLN A 544 -8.81 -26.46 -8.11
N SER A 545 -8.61 -26.52 -9.42
CA SER A 545 -9.70 -26.51 -10.42
C SER A 545 -10.58 -27.75 -10.36
N GLN A 546 -10.01 -28.89 -9.97
CA GLN A 546 -10.71 -30.15 -9.70
C GLN A 546 -11.25 -30.21 -8.28
N ARG A 547 -11.02 -29.21 -7.41
CA ARG A 547 -11.51 -29.28 -6.02
C ARG A 547 -13.03 -29.24 -6.00
N LYS A 548 -13.59 -30.19 -5.25
CA LYS A 548 -15.04 -30.34 -5.12
C LYS A 548 -15.63 -29.18 -4.33
N VAL A 549 -16.60 -28.47 -4.92
CA VAL A 549 -17.35 -27.40 -4.24
C VAL A 549 -18.65 -27.99 -3.68
N ASN A 550 -18.87 -27.86 -2.37
CA ASN A 550 -20.11 -28.31 -1.72
C ASN A 550 -21.08 -27.14 -1.61
N ILE A 551 -22.04 -27.08 -2.52
CA ILE A 551 -23.05 -26.03 -2.60
C ILE A 551 -24.16 -26.36 -1.61
N LEU A 552 -24.32 -25.51 -0.59
CA LEU A 552 -25.33 -25.67 0.46
C LEU A 552 -26.42 -24.62 0.24
N VAL A 553 -27.65 -25.09 0.02
CA VAL A 553 -28.81 -24.24 -0.29
C VAL A 553 -29.90 -24.47 0.74
N PRO A 554 -30.16 -23.51 1.65
CA PRO A 554 -31.29 -23.56 2.56
C PRO A 554 -32.57 -23.21 1.80
N LEU A 555 -33.60 -24.04 1.91
CA LEU A 555 -34.84 -23.93 1.14
C LEU A 555 -36.08 -24.10 2.02
N SER A 556 -37.00 -23.15 1.90
CA SER A 556 -38.35 -23.22 2.48
C SER A 556 -39.33 -22.61 1.49
N GLY A 557 -40.31 -23.39 1.04
CA GLY A 557 -41.24 -22.99 -0.03
C GLY A 557 -40.53 -22.61 -1.33
N ARG A 558 -41.08 -21.63 -2.07
CA ARG A 558 -40.50 -21.05 -3.30
C ARG A 558 -40.21 -22.03 -4.45
N TYR A 559 -41.10 -23.00 -4.68
CA TYR A 559 -40.93 -24.03 -5.71
C TYR A 559 -40.52 -23.51 -7.10
N ASP A 560 -41.18 -22.48 -7.63
CA ASP A 560 -40.83 -21.94 -8.97
C ASP A 560 -39.41 -21.34 -9.02
N THR A 561 -38.95 -20.77 -7.91
CA THR A 561 -37.58 -20.26 -7.80
C THR A 561 -36.58 -21.41 -7.75
N PHE A 562 -36.94 -22.49 -7.06
CA PHE A 562 -36.14 -23.71 -7.02
C PHE A 562 -36.04 -24.40 -8.39
N VAL A 563 -37.11 -24.43 -9.18
CA VAL A 563 -37.07 -24.92 -10.58
C VAL A 563 -36.04 -24.12 -11.39
N ARG A 564 -36.10 -22.79 -11.34
CA ARG A 564 -35.14 -21.91 -12.02
C ARG A 564 -33.70 -22.15 -11.55
N PHE A 565 -33.50 -22.33 -10.25
CA PHE A 565 -32.19 -22.66 -9.69
C PHE A 565 -31.67 -23.98 -10.25
N MET A 566 -32.51 -25.02 -10.27
CA MET A 566 -32.14 -26.34 -10.80
C MET A 566 -31.84 -26.29 -12.31
N GLU A 567 -32.55 -25.49 -13.10
CA GLU A 567 -32.22 -25.27 -14.52
C GLU A 567 -30.86 -24.60 -14.71
N ASN A 568 -30.50 -23.63 -13.86
CA ASN A 568 -29.18 -23.01 -13.88
C ASN A 568 -28.09 -24.00 -13.43
N PHE A 569 -28.33 -24.74 -12.35
CA PHE A 569 -27.44 -25.79 -11.86
C PHE A 569 -27.24 -26.91 -12.89
N GLU A 570 -28.28 -27.29 -13.63
CA GLU A 570 -28.17 -28.27 -14.70
C GLU A 570 -27.23 -27.79 -15.81
N LYS A 571 -27.45 -26.56 -16.30
CA LYS A 571 -26.64 -25.95 -17.36
C LYS A 571 -25.19 -25.72 -16.98
N VAL A 572 -24.93 -25.34 -15.73
CA VAL A 572 -23.60 -24.94 -15.27
C VAL A 572 -22.82 -26.13 -14.68
N CYS A 573 -23.50 -27.01 -13.95
CA CYS A 573 -22.85 -28.07 -13.19
C CYS A 573 -23.06 -29.46 -13.79
N LEU A 574 -24.31 -29.84 -14.09
CA LEU A 574 -24.62 -31.23 -14.47
C LEU A 574 -24.20 -31.55 -15.90
N ILE A 575 -24.56 -30.70 -16.87
CA ILE A 575 -24.21 -30.87 -18.28
C ILE A 575 -22.69 -30.80 -18.48
N PRO A 576 -21.97 -29.79 -17.93
CA PRO A 576 -20.51 -29.70 -18.06
C PRO A 576 -19.74 -30.63 -17.12
N LYS A 577 -20.43 -31.37 -16.23
CA LYS A 577 -19.86 -32.28 -15.23
C LYS A 577 -18.84 -31.60 -14.29
N GLN A 578 -19.20 -30.43 -13.77
CA GLN A 578 -18.39 -29.76 -12.75
C GLN A 578 -18.23 -30.64 -11.50
N ASN A 579 -17.05 -30.63 -10.87
CA ASN A 579 -16.85 -31.33 -9.61
C ASN A 579 -17.52 -30.57 -8.46
N VAL A 580 -18.79 -30.87 -8.22
CA VAL A 580 -19.62 -30.23 -7.19
C VAL A 580 -20.50 -31.26 -6.49
N LYS A 581 -20.90 -30.94 -5.26
CA LYS A 581 -22.02 -31.58 -4.56
C LYS A 581 -23.08 -30.53 -4.28
N LEU A 582 -24.33 -30.82 -4.56
CA LEU A 582 -25.46 -29.98 -4.18
C LEU A 582 -26.18 -30.58 -2.99
N SER A 583 -26.24 -29.86 -1.88
CA SER A 583 -27.03 -30.22 -0.71
C SER A 583 -28.14 -29.21 -0.51
N ILE A 584 -29.39 -29.66 -0.66
CA ILE A 584 -30.57 -28.86 -0.39
C ILE A 584 -31.01 -29.13 1.04
N ILE A 585 -30.98 -28.12 1.90
CA ILE A 585 -31.48 -28.21 3.28
C ILE A 585 -32.93 -27.74 3.26
N LEU A 586 -33.86 -28.69 3.22
CA LEU A 586 -35.28 -28.45 3.01
C LEU A 586 -36.03 -28.39 4.35
N VAL A 587 -36.68 -27.26 4.59
CA VAL A 587 -37.66 -27.09 5.66
C VAL A 587 -39.05 -27.25 5.05
N GLU A 588 -39.72 -28.35 5.36
CA GLU A 588 -41.12 -28.57 4.95
C GLU A 588 -42.06 -28.04 6.03
N ASN A 589 -42.88 -27.05 5.67
CA ASN A 589 -44.00 -26.61 6.51
C ASN A 589 -45.25 -27.38 6.08
N GLY A 590 -45.92 -28.04 7.04
CA GLY A 590 -47.10 -28.89 6.79
C GLY A 590 -48.34 -28.20 6.22
N SER A 591 -48.28 -26.89 5.92
CA SER A 591 -49.33 -26.08 5.32
C SER A 591 -49.06 -25.70 3.84
N ASP A 592 -47.97 -26.17 3.24
CA ASP A 592 -47.52 -25.73 1.92
C ASP A 592 -48.19 -26.53 0.78
N GLN A 593 -48.83 -25.86 -0.19
CA GLN A 593 -49.54 -26.50 -1.31
C GLN A 593 -48.62 -27.30 -2.26
N ASN A 594 -47.31 -27.20 -2.07
CA ASN A 594 -46.27 -27.85 -2.86
C ASN A 594 -45.57 -29.00 -2.11
N GLN A 595 -46.20 -29.55 -1.07
CA GLN A 595 -45.66 -30.66 -0.29
C GLN A 595 -45.23 -31.83 -1.21
N GLY A 596 -43.99 -32.28 -1.06
CA GLY A 596 -43.41 -33.34 -1.88
C GLY A 596 -42.91 -32.94 -3.28
N LYS A 597 -43.28 -31.76 -3.84
CA LYS A 597 -42.83 -31.35 -5.18
C LYS A 597 -41.33 -31.10 -5.27
N HIS A 598 -40.74 -30.47 -4.24
CA HIS A 598 -39.28 -30.26 -4.17
C HIS A 598 -38.52 -31.59 -4.20
N SER A 599 -38.98 -32.54 -3.37
CA SER A 599 -38.45 -33.89 -3.28
C SER A 599 -38.60 -34.66 -4.59
N GLN A 600 -39.73 -34.51 -5.28
CA GLN A 600 -39.97 -35.10 -6.59
C GLN A 600 -39.02 -34.54 -7.65
N LEU A 601 -38.83 -33.21 -7.71
CA LEU A 601 -37.92 -32.57 -8.66
C LEU A 601 -36.48 -33.07 -8.48
N ILE A 602 -35.98 -33.15 -7.24
CA ILE A 602 -34.64 -33.69 -6.97
C ILE A 602 -34.55 -35.17 -7.39
N ARG A 603 -35.58 -35.98 -7.16
CA ARG A 603 -35.62 -37.39 -7.62
C ARG A 603 -35.58 -37.49 -9.14
N ASP A 604 -36.24 -36.59 -9.86
CA ASP A 604 -36.23 -36.58 -11.32
C ASP A 604 -34.83 -36.22 -11.86
N TYR A 605 -34.16 -35.24 -11.24
CA TYR A 605 -32.75 -34.95 -11.55
C TYR A 605 -31.81 -36.11 -11.20
N TYR A 606 -32.04 -36.80 -10.09
CA TYR A 606 -31.27 -37.98 -9.69
C TYR A 606 -31.41 -39.12 -10.72
N ARG A 607 -32.63 -39.35 -11.24
CA ARG A 607 -32.87 -40.33 -12.33
C ARG A 607 -32.20 -39.91 -13.64
N LYS A 608 -32.25 -38.62 -13.98
CA LYS A 608 -31.66 -38.08 -15.21
C LYS A 608 -30.12 -38.06 -15.17
N TYR A 609 -29.54 -37.82 -13.99
CA TYR A 609 -28.09 -37.76 -13.77
C TYR A 609 -27.65 -38.66 -12.60
N PRO A 610 -27.59 -39.99 -12.78
CA PRO A 610 -27.29 -40.94 -11.69
C PRO A 610 -25.91 -40.78 -11.05
N LYS A 611 -24.96 -40.14 -11.76
CA LYS A 611 -23.59 -39.88 -11.27
C LYS A 611 -23.46 -38.53 -10.52
N ALA A 612 -24.51 -37.71 -10.50
CA ALA A 612 -24.48 -36.42 -9.84
C ALA A 612 -24.58 -36.58 -8.31
N ASP A 613 -23.76 -35.84 -7.56
CA ASP A 613 -23.83 -35.83 -6.10
C ASP A 613 -24.87 -34.80 -5.63
N LEU A 614 -26.11 -35.29 -5.50
CA LEU A 614 -27.26 -34.52 -5.04
C LEU A 614 -27.74 -35.08 -3.72
N SER A 615 -27.93 -34.22 -2.73
CA SER A 615 -28.44 -34.60 -1.41
C SER A 615 -29.58 -33.68 -0.97
N LEU A 616 -30.56 -34.28 -0.30
CA LEU A 616 -31.70 -33.60 0.30
C LEU A 616 -31.66 -33.86 1.81
N ILE A 617 -31.46 -32.80 2.59
CA ILE A 617 -31.34 -32.85 4.04
C ILE A 617 -32.62 -32.25 4.63
N PRO A 618 -33.52 -33.05 5.21
CA PRO A 618 -34.70 -32.52 5.87
C PRO A 618 -34.31 -31.81 7.17
N MET A 619 -34.92 -30.65 7.42
CA MET A 619 -34.78 -29.88 8.66
C MET A 619 -36.14 -29.70 9.31
N THR A 620 -36.25 -30.06 10.59
CA THR A 620 -37.47 -29.93 11.39
C THR A 620 -37.54 -28.58 12.09
N GLY A 621 -38.75 -28.03 12.20
CA GLY A 621 -39.01 -26.77 12.91
C GLY A 621 -39.11 -25.57 11.98
N ASN A 622 -39.07 -24.36 12.56
CA ASN A 622 -39.17 -23.13 11.78
C ASN A 622 -37.89 -22.87 10.97
N PHE A 623 -38.06 -22.29 9.79
CA PHE A 623 -36.93 -21.92 8.95
C PHE A 623 -35.98 -20.94 9.67
N SER A 624 -34.70 -21.32 9.75
CA SER A 624 -33.58 -20.45 10.10
C SER A 624 -32.45 -20.71 9.12
N ARG A 625 -31.98 -19.67 8.43
CA ARG A 625 -30.93 -19.78 7.41
C ARG A 625 -29.61 -20.22 8.03
N GLY A 626 -29.20 -19.60 9.15
CA GLY A 626 -27.96 -19.95 9.85
C GLY A 626 -27.96 -21.39 10.35
N LEU A 627 -29.07 -21.83 10.98
CA LEU A 627 -29.21 -23.21 11.45
C LEU A 627 -29.20 -24.23 10.31
N ALA A 628 -29.86 -23.93 9.19
CA ALA A 628 -29.88 -24.79 8.01
C ALA A 628 -28.47 -24.96 7.40
N LEU A 629 -27.71 -23.87 7.30
CA LEU A 629 -26.33 -23.90 6.79
C LEU A 629 -25.38 -24.62 7.76
N GLU A 630 -25.54 -24.42 9.07
CA GLU A 630 -24.79 -25.15 10.11
C GLU A 630 -25.05 -26.67 9.99
N LEU A 631 -26.33 -27.07 9.92
CA LEU A 631 -26.73 -28.47 9.72
C LEU A 631 -26.13 -29.06 8.44
N GLY A 632 -26.23 -28.35 7.31
CA GLY A 632 -25.66 -28.79 6.04
C GLY A 632 -24.14 -28.94 6.07
N SER A 633 -23.44 -27.99 6.72
CA SER A 633 -21.98 -28.03 6.87
C SER A 633 -21.50 -29.14 7.81
N SER A 634 -22.29 -29.50 8.81
CA SER A 634 -21.94 -30.51 9.81
C SER A 634 -21.73 -31.90 9.19
N GLN A 635 -22.40 -32.20 8.07
CA GLN A 635 -22.32 -33.48 7.35
C GLN A 635 -21.09 -33.64 6.45
N LEU A 636 -20.22 -32.62 6.35
CA LEU A 636 -19.05 -32.61 5.48
C LEU A 636 -17.75 -32.71 6.28
N ASP A 637 -16.63 -33.01 5.64
CA ASP A 637 -15.33 -33.09 6.33
C ASP A 637 -14.66 -31.72 6.49
N ASN A 638 -13.69 -31.61 7.41
CA ASN A 638 -13.05 -30.33 7.74
C ASN A 638 -12.26 -29.71 6.56
N ASP A 639 -11.83 -30.51 5.61
CA ASP A 639 -11.14 -30.12 4.37
C ASP A 639 -12.09 -29.83 3.20
N SER A 640 -13.41 -29.94 3.42
CA SER A 640 -14.41 -29.64 2.40
C SER A 640 -14.54 -28.13 2.16
N LEU A 641 -14.47 -27.72 0.89
CA LEU A 641 -14.80 -26.37 0.44
C LEU A 641 -16.33 -26.22 0.36
N LEU A 642 -16.87 -25.28 1.12
CA LEU A 642 -18.30 -24.98 1.21
C LEU A 642 -18.61 -23.74 0.39
N PHE A 643 -19.72 -23.75 -0.34
CA PHE A 643 -20.30 -22.59 -0.97
C PHE A 643 -21.73 -22.38 -0.45
N PHE A 644 -21.92 -21.37 0.41
CA PHE A 644 -23.24 -20.99 0.89
C PHE A 644 -23.97 -20.20 -0.20
N CYS A 645 -25.09 -20.73 -0.68
CA CYS A 645 -25.81 -20.22 -1.84
C CYS A 645 -27.29 -20.09 -1.52
N ASP A 646 -27.91 -18.97 -1.94
CA ASP A 646 -29.36 -18.82 -1.86
C ASP A 646 -30.03 -19.33 -3.14
N VAL A 647 -31.29 -19.78 -3.03
CA VAL A 647 -32.04 -20.37 -4.17
C VAL A 647 -32.42 -19.34 -5.24
N ASP A 648 -32.40 -18.05 -4.91
CA ASP A 648 -32.68 -16.92 -5.81
C ASP A 648 -31.45 -16.43 -6.60
N LEU A 649 -30.30 -17.09 -6.43
CA LEU A 649 -29.11 -16.84 -7.23
C LEU A 649 -29.13 -17.56 -8.59
N ILE A 650 -28.51 -16.92 -9.56
CA ILE A 650 -28.02 -17.52 -10.80
C ILE A 650 -26.51 -17.35 -10.80
N PHE A 651 -25.80 -18.43 -11.13
CA PHE A 651 -24.35 -18.44 -11.16
C PHE A 651 -23.79 -19.00 -12.49
N SER A 652 -22.50 -18.79 -12.69
CA SER A 652 -21.72 -19.29 -13.84
C SER A 652 -20.63 -20.27 -13.40
N GLY A 653 -20.04 -21.00 -14.34
CA GLY A 653 -18.89 -21.88 -14.06
C GLY A 653 -17.70 -21.09 -13.49
N ASP A 654 -17.47 -19.88 -14.01
CA ASP A 654 -16.38 -19.00 -13.56
C ASP A 654 -16.55 -18.57 -12.10
N ALA A 655 -17.79 -18.40 -11.62
CA ALA A 655 -18.04 -18.09 -10.21
C ALA A 655 -17.65 -19.26 -9.29
N LEU A 656 -17.91 -20.50 -9.73
CA LEU A 656 -17.44 -21.70 -9.02
C LEU A 656 -15.92 -21.83 -9.06
N GLN A 657 -15.30 -21.47 -10.18
CA GLN A 657 -13.84 -21.48 -10.28
C GLN A 657 -13.22 -20.44 -9.35
N ARG A 658 -13.73 -19.21 -9.34
CA ARG A 658 -13.30 -18.18 -8.40
C ARG A 658 -13.53 -18.58 -6.93
N CYS A 659 -14.56 -19.37 -6.65
CA CYS A 659 -14.75 -19.96 -5.31
C CYS A 659 -13.58 -20.87 -4.90
N ARG A 660 -13.09 -21.71 -5.83
CA ARG A 660 -11.94 -22.60 -5.63
C ARG A 660 -10.63 -21.81 -5.47
N ASP A 661 -10.41 -20.84 -6.35
CA ASP A 661 -9.15 -20.10 -6.42
C ASP A 661 -8.96 -19.15 -5.22
N ASN A 662 -10.05 -18.61 -4.69
CA ASN A 662 -10.00 -17.54 -3.69
C ASN A 662 -10.21 -17.99 -2.24
N ALA A 663 -10.66 -19.23 -2.01
CA ALA A 663 -10.71 -19.82 -0.68
C ALA A 663 -9.42 -20.64 -0.43
N VAL A 664 -8.67 -20.32 0.62
CA VAL A 664 -7.41 -20.99 0.95
C VAL A 664 -7.47 -21.49 2.39
N GLN A 665 -7.50 -22.80 2.55
CA GLN A 665 -7.66 -23.45 3.85
C GLN A 665 -6.64 -22.95 4.88
N GLY A 666 -7.11 -22.58 6.07
CA GLY A 666 -6.28 -22.09 7.18
C GLY A 666 -5.83 -20.62 7.05
N ARG A 667 -6.07 -19.98 5.90
CA ARG A 667 -5.49 -18.68 5.54
C ARG A 667 -6.50 -17.65 5.05
N GLN A 668 -7.41 -18.00 4.14
CA GLN A 668 -8.26 -17.04 3.44
C GLN A 668 -9.68 -17.56 3.20
N VAL A 669 -10.67 -16.70 3.47
CA VAL A 669 -12.09 -16.94 3.17
C VAL A 669 -12.56 -15.96 2.10
N TYR A 670 -13.31 -16.45 1.11
CA TYR A 670 -13.81 -15.65 0.00
C TYR A 670 -15.29 -15.29 0.18
N PHE A 671 -15.58 -14.00 0.20
CA PHE A 671 -16.93 -13.45 0.31
C PHE A 671 -17.25 -12.67 -0.98
N PRO A 672 -17.82 -13.32 -2.01
CA PRO A 672 -18.15 -12.65 -3.26
C PRO A 672 -19.20 -11.55 -3.07
N VAL A 673 -19.02 -10.42 -3.75
CA VAL A 673 -20.00 -9.34 -3.83
C VAL A 673 -20.91 -9.61 -5.02
N VAL A 674 -22.17 -9.95 -4.73
CA VAL A 674 -23.18 -10.38 -5.71
C VAL A 674 -23.86 -9.18 -6.36
N PHE A 675 -24.17 -9.28 -7.66
CA PHE A 675 -24.99 -8.29 -8.34
C PHE A 675 -26.48 -8.54 -8.07
N SER A 676 -27.17 -7.58 -7.46
CA SER A 676 -28.60 -7.66 -7.17
C SER A 676 -29.41 -6.88 -8.19
N GLN A 677 -30.35 -7.56 -8.84
CA GLN A 677 -31.24 -6.94 -9.82
C GLN A 677 -32.30 -6.05 -9.14
N TYR A 678 -32.63 -4.95 -9.79
CA TYR A 678 -33.79 -4.13 -9.44
C TYR A 678 -35.10 -4.76 -9.92
N ASN A 679 -36.23 -4.19 -9.51
CA ASN A 679 -37.55 -4.62 -9.95
C ASN A 679 -37.68 -4.46 -11.48
N PRO A 680 -37.80 -5.56 -12.24
CA PRO A 680 -37.83 -5.49 -13.70
C PRO A 680 -39.04 -4.71 -14.23
N LYS A 681 -40.14 -4.64 -13.47
CA LYS A 681 -41.32 -3.84 -13.83
C LYS A 681 -41.03 -2.34 -13.82
N ILE A 682 -40.11 -1.90 -12.97
CA ILE A 682 -39.69 -0.50 -12.85
C ILE A 682 -38.60 -0.19 -13.88
N VAL A 683 -37.63 -1.10 -14.04
CA VAL A 683 -36.46 -0.88 -14.92
C VAL A 683 -36.80 -0.95 -16.41
N TYR A 684 -37.60 -1.92 -16.85
CA TYR A 684 -37.77 -2.22 -18.29
C TYR A 684 -39.14 -1.82 -18.85
N SER A 685 -40.05 -1.32 -18.02
CA SER A 685 -41.49 -1.20 -18.38
C SER A 685 -42.04 -2.54 -18.91
N GLU A 686 -43.21 -2.60 -19.56
CA GLU A 686 -43.82 -3.88 -20.00
C GLU A 686 -42.99 -4.72 -21.01
N LYS A 687 -41.86 -4.20 -21.49
CA LYS A 687 -40.96 -4.83 -22.48
C LYS A 687 -39.65 -5.29 -21.84
N ALA A 688 -39.71 -6.22 -20.89
CA ALA A 688 -38.50 -6.80 -20.30
C ALA A 688 -37.74 -7.69 -21.32
N PRO A 689 -36.41 -7.53 -21.49
CA PRO A 689 -35.61 -8.52 -22.20
C PRO A 689 -35.56 -9.80 -21.37
N ARG A 690 -36.19 -10.87 -21.88
CA ARG A 690 -36.47 -12.09 -21.11
C ARG A 690 -35.25 -13.01 -20.93
N GLU A 691 -34.18 -12.84 -21.70
CA GLU A 691 -33.20 -13.93 -21.85
C GLU A 691 -31.86 -13.73 -21.12
N ASN A 692 -31.28 -12.53 -21.10
CA ASN A 692 -29.97 -12.33 -20.46
C ASN A 692 -30.10 -11.79 -19.02
N LYS A 693 -29.78 -12.63 -18.04
CA LYS A 693 -29.78 -12.26 -16.61
C LYS A 693 -28.48 -11.58 -16.15
N PHE A 694 -27.43 -11.59 -16.97
CA PHE A 694 -26.11 -11.01 -16.67
C PHE A 694 -25.94 -9.58 -17.23
N VAL A 695 -27.02 -8.80 -17.29
CA VAL A 695 -26.95 -7.38 -17.65
C VAL A 695 -26.53 -6.58 -16.42
N LEU A 696 -25.23 -6.30 -16.28
CA LEU A 696 -24.63 -5.64 -15.12
C LEU A 696 -24.45 -4.13 -15.38
N THR A 697 -25.48 -3.33 -15.08
CA THR A 697 -25.45 -1.88 -15.28
C THR A 697 -26.06 -1.16 -14.07
N LYS A 698 -25.74 0.13 -13.88
CA LYS A 698 -26.36 0.97 -12.83
C LYS A 698 -27.89 1.08 -12.95
N LYS A 699 -28.46 0.81 -14.14
CA LYS A 699 -29.91 0.85 -14.38
C LYS A 699 -30.59 -0.49 -14.10
N SER A 700 -29.88 -1.61 -14.21
CA SER A 700 -30.43 -2.96 -14.06
C SER A 700 -30.29 -3.54 -12.65
N GLY A 701 -29.38 -2.99 -11.85
CA GLY A 701 -29.14 -3.45 -10.49
C GLY A 701 -27.96 -2.74 -9.84
N PHE A 702 -27.43 -3.35 -8.78
CA PHE A 702 -26.30 -2.83 -8.02
C PHE A 702 -25.47 -3.97 -7.41
N TRP A 703 -24.20 -3.69 -7.14
CA TRP A 703 -23.34 -4.59 -6.37
C TRP A 703 -23.68 -4.51 -4.89
N ARG A 704 -24.02 -5.64 -4.28
CA ARG A 704 -24.47 -5.71 -2.87
C ARG A 704 -23.27 -5.74 -1.91
N ASP A 705 -22.58 -4.61 -1.78
CA ASP A 705 -21.38 -4.50 -0.93
C ASP A 705 -21.64 -4.79 0.56
N TYR A 706 -22.90 -4.66 1.01
CA TYR A 706 -23.34 -4.87 2.38
C TYR A 706 -23.85 -6.30 2.67
N GLY A 707 -23.87 -7.21 1.68
CA GLY A 707 -24.31 -8.59 1.86
C GLY A 707 -23.13 -9.53 2.16
N PHE A 708 -23.31 -10.46 3.12
CA PHE A 708 -22.30 -11.42 3.51
C PHE A 708 -22.78 -12.87 3.43
N GLY A 709 -24.05 -13.10 3.09
CA GLY A 709 -24.66 -14.43 3.12
C GLY A 709 -24.07 -15.43 2.13
N ILE A 710 -23.43 -14.95 1.05
CA ILE A 710 -22.83 -15.79 0.00
C ILE A 710 -21.32 -15.85 0.25
N THR A 711 -20.82 -17.04 0.51
CA THR A 711 -19.43 -17.23 0.99
C THR A 711 -18.87 -18.57 0.55
N CYS A 712 -17.58 -18.57 0.20
CA CYS A 712 -16.75 -19.74 -0.05
C CYS A 712 -15.76 -19.92 1.10
N VAL A 713 -15.90 -20.99 1.87
CA VAL A 713 -15.15 -21.22 3.11
C VAL A 713 -14.85 -22.71 3.30
N PHE A 714 -13.66 -23.05 3.81
CA PHE A 714 -13.39 -24.43 4.24
C PHE A 714 -14.10 -24.72 5.56
N LYS A 715 -14.66 -25.93 5.73
CA LYS A 715 -15.34 -26.30 6.98
C LYS A 715 -14.44 -26.10 8.21
N GLY A 716 -13.16 -26.47 8.14
CA GLY A 716 -12.20 -26.25 9.23
C GLY A 716 -12.02 -24.76 9.58
N ASP A 717 -12.08 -23.86 8.59
CA ASP A 717 -11.99 -22.42 8.80
C ASP A 717 -13.29 -21.84 9.37
N LEU A 718 -14.45 -22.37 8.95
CA LEU A 718 -15.75 -22.06 9.55
C LEU A 718 -15.76 -22.41 11.05
N LEU A 719 -15.28 -23.61 11.41
CA LEU A 719 -15.16 -24.04 12.80
C LEU A 719 -14.17 -23.18 13.59
N LYS A 720 -13.02 -22.84 12.99
CA LYS A 720 -12.02 -21.94 13.59
C LYS A 720 -12.61 -20.55 13.88
N ALA A 721 -13.48 -20.04 13.02
CA ALA A 721 -14.19 -18.79 13.24
C ALA A 721 -15.30 -18.90 14.31
N GLY A 722 -15.77 -20.11 14.62
CA GLY A 722 -16.80 -20.37 15.64
C GLY A 722 -18.19 -20.67 15.08
N GLY A 723 -18.32 -20.94 13.78
CA GLY A 723 -19.58 -21.35 13.14
C GLY A 723 -20.70 -20.30 13.17
N PHE A 724 -21.90 -20.71 12.77
CA PHE A 724 -23.08 -19.84 12.85
C PHE A 724 -23.61 -19.73 14.29
N ASP A 725 -24.06 -18.53 14.67
CA ASP A 725 -24.88 -18.39 15.88
C ASP A 725 -26.31 -18.89 15.62
N THR A 726 -26.60 -20.10 16.09
CA THR A 726 -27.90 -20.75 15.90
C THR A 726 -29.01 -20.14 16.76
N SER A 727 -28.71 -19.19 17.65
CA SER A 727 -29.74 -18.42 18.36
C SER A 727 -30.43 -17.39 17.46
N ILE A 728 -29.82 -17.05 16.32
CA ILE A 728 -30.42 -16.18 15.30
C ILE A 728 -31.48 -16.98 14.53
N LEU A 729 -32.75 -16.60 14.71
CA LEU A 729 -33.89 -17.24 14.07
C LEU A 729 -34.27 -16.50 12.77
N GLY A 730 -34.78 -17.26 11.79
CA GLY A 730 -35.26 -16.70 10.53
C GLY A 730 -34.15 -16.33 9.55
N TRP A 731 -34.24 -15.14 8.97
CA TRP A 731 -33.34 -14.63 7.93
C TRP A 731 -32.78 -13.25 8.32
N GLY A 732 -31.47 -13.08 8.18
CA GLY A 732 -30.75 -11.84 8.42
C GLY A 732 -30.01 -11.83 9.76
N LEU A 733 -28.88 -11.10 9.77
CA LEU A 733 -27.87 -10.99 10.84
C LEU A 733 -26.90 -12.17 10.96
N GLU A 734 -27.29 -13.38 10.55
CA GLU A 734 -26.42 -14.55 10.67
C GLU A 734 -25.16 -14.43 9.82
N ASP A 735 -25.27 -13.76 8.68
CA ASP A 735 -24.18 -13.52 7.74
C ASP A 735 -23.21 -12.44 8.26
N VAL A 736 -23.74 -11.38 8.87
CA VAL A 736 -22.96 -10.31 9.51
C VAL A 736 -22.21 -10.85 10.73
N ASP A 737 -22.85 -11.70 11.53
CA ASP A 737 -22.22 -12.38 12.67
C ASP A 737 -21.05 -13.26 12.20
N LEU A 738 -21.30 -14.15 11.24
CA LEU A 738 -20.24 -15.01 10.68
C LEU A 738 -19.08 -14.19 10.09
N PHE A 739 -19.38 -13.15 9.31
CA PHE A 739 -18.35 -12.28 8.73
C PHE A 739 -17.47 -11.63 9.82
N THR A 740 -18.11 -11.14 10.89
CA THR A 740 -17.40 -10.52 12.03
C THR A 740 -16.52 -11.53 12.75
N LYS A 741 -17.02 -12.74 12.98
CA LYS A 741 -16.26 -13.86 13.55
C LYS A 741 -15.04 -14.23 12.70
N VAL A 742 -15.18 -14.30 11.38
CA VAL A 742 -14.06 -14.60 10.47
C VAL A 742 -12.99 -13.53 10.55
N ILE A 743 -13.34 -12.24 10.56
CA ILE A 743 -12.36 -11.15 10.72
C ILE A 743 -11.58 -11.29 12.04
N ASN A 744 -12.27 -11.64 13.13
CA ASN A 744 -11.66 -11.75 14.45
C ASN A 744 -10.84 -13.04 14.65
N SER A 745 -11.02 -14.05 13.77
CA SER A 745 -10.30 -15.34 13.83
C SER A 745 -8.86 -15.29 13.31
N GLY A 746 -8.42 -14.15 12.75
CA GLY A 746 -7.11 -13.99 12.13
C GLY A 746 -7.00 -14.55 10.71
N LEU A 747 -8.11 -15.02 10.11
CA LEU A 747 -8.19 -15.39 8.70
C LEU A 747 -8.23 -14.13 7.82
N LYS A 748 -7.61 -14.20 6.64
CA LYS A 748 -7.71 -13.14 5.63
C LYS A 748 -9.08 -13.21 4.97
N VAL A 749 -9.76 -12.07 4.88
CA VAL A 749 -11.01 -11.93 4.14
C VAL A 749 -10.70 -11.36 2.76
N LEU A 750 -11.14 -12.05 1.71
CA LEU A 750 -11.15 -11.52 0.35
C LEU A 750 -12.60 -11.23 -0.07
N ARG A 751 -12.85 -9.99 -0.50
CA ARG A 751 -14.12 -9.56 -1.09
C ARG A 751 -13.85 -8.92 -2.44
N SER A 752 -14.55 -9.37 -3.48
CA SER A 752 -14.51 -8.80 -4.82
C SER A 752 -15.88 -8.90 -5.48
N GLN A 753 -16.17 -7.97 -6.39
CA GLN A 753 -17.33 -8.07 -7.27
C GLN A 753 -17.23 -9.36 -8.09
N GLU A 754 -18.31 -10.12 -8.13
CA GLU A 754 -18.39 -11.42 -8.77
C GLU A 754 -19.39 -11.37 -9.94
N PRO A 755 -18.93 -11.05 -11.17
CA PRO A 755 -19.80 -10.96 -12.37
C PRO A 755 -20.57 -12.23 -12.68
N GLY A 756 -20.03 -13.37 -12.23
CA GLY A 756 -20.65 -14.66 -12.39
C GLY A 756 -21.74 -14.97 -11.38
N LEU A 757 -22.10 -14.08 -10.44
CA LEU A 757 -23.17 -14.26 -9.45
C LEU A 757 -24.21 -13.13 -9.52
N VAL A 758 -25.45 -13.51 -9.80
CA VAL A 758 -26.58 -12.58 -9.89
C VAL A 758 -27.70 -13.02 -8.96
N HIS A 759 -28.09 -12.15 -8.04
CA HIS A 759 -29.31 -12.31 -7.25
C HIS A 759 -30.51 -11.79 -8.06
N VAL A 760 -31.38 -12.71 -8.47
CA VAL A 760 -32.55 -12.39 -9.28
C VAL A 760 -33.57 -11.67 -8.41
N TYR A 761 -34.15 -10.60 -8.95
CA TYR A 761 -35.17 -9.85 -8.22
C TYR A 761 -36.37 -10.75 -7.88
N HIS A 762 -36.79 -10.67 -6.62
CA HIS A 762 -38.09 -11.16 -6.14
C HIS A 762 -38.68 -10.15 -5.16
N PRO A 763 -40.01 -10.11 -4.98
CA PRO A 763 -40.62 -9.28 -3.94
C PRO A 763 -40.09 -9.65 -2.55
N VAL A 764 -39.64 -8.65 -1.79
CA VAL A 764 -39.15 -8.83 -0.43
C VAL A 764 -40.31 -8.62 0.55
N GLN A 765 -40.66 -9.68 1.29
CA GLN A 765 -41.66 -9.64 2.35
C GLN A 765 -40.96 -9.55 3.71
N CYS A 766 -41.25 -8.49 4.47
CA CYS A 766 -40.68 -8.28 5.79
C CYS A 766 -41.72 -8.60 6.86
N ASN A 767 -41.55 -9.71 7.55
CA ASN A 767 -42.44 -10.12 8.63
C ASN A 767 -42.29 -9.18 9.83
N THR A 768 -43.40 -8.68 10.36
CA THR A 768 -43.44 -7.78 11.52
C THR A 768 -43.06 -8.47 12.83
N SER A 769 -43.04 -9.81 12.85
CA SER A 769 -42.58 -10.59 14.00
C SER A 769 -41.05 -10.73 14.10
N LEU A 770 -40.29 -10.20 13.14
CA LEU A 770 -38.82 -10.19 13.19
C LEU A 770 -38.32 -9.26 14.30
N GLU A 771 -37.13 -9.55 14.84
CA GLU A 771 -36.47 -8.64 15.77
C GLU A 771 -36.27 -7.26 15.11
N GLN A 772 -36.31 -6.18 15.88
CA GLN A 772 -36.29 -4.81 15.37
C GLN A 772 -35.10 -4.53 14.42
N ARG A 773 -33.93 -5.12 14.71
CA ARG A 773 -32.74 -5.02 13.84
C ARG A 773 -32.92 -5.74 12.51
N GLN A 774 -33.38 -7.01 12.54
CA GLN A 774 -33.66 -7.81 11.35
C GLN A 774 -34.76 -7.16 10.49
N TYR A 775 -35.83 -6.67 11.11
CA TYR A 775 -36.91 -5.98 10.41
C TYR A 775 -36.41 -4.73 9.67
N LYS A 776 -35.59 -3.90 10.32
CA LYS A 776 -34.99 -2.71 9.70
C LYS A 776 -34.07 -3.09 8.52
N MET A 777 -33.27 -4.15 8.66
CA MET A 777 -32.43 -4.66 7.56
C MET A 777 -33.26 -5.16 6.37
N CYS A 778 -34.36 -5.86 6.65
CA CYS A 778 -35.29 -6.31 5.61
C CYS A 778 -35.90 -5.12 4.87
N LEU A 779 -36.37 -4.10 5.59
CA LEU A 779 -36.92 -2.88 4.98
C LEU A 779 -35.90 -2.16 4.10
N GLY A 780 -34.64 -2.07 4.56
CA GLY A 780 -33.54 -1.50 3.78
C GLY A 780 -33.27 -2.30 2.50
N SER A 781 -33.20 -3.63 2.61
CA SER A 781 -33.03 -4.51 1.45
C SER A 781 -34.19 -4.36 0.45
N ARG A 782 -35.43 -4.32 0.94
CA ARG A 782 -36.61 -4.08 0.10
C ARG A 782 -36.51 -2.74 -0.63
N ALA A 783 -36.21 -1.66 0.08
CA ALA A 783 -36.07 -0.32 -0.49
C ALA A 783 -34.98 -0.27 -1.57
N SER A 784 -33.83 -0.90 -1.33
CA SER A 784 -32.71 -0.92 -2.27
C SER A 784 -33.00 -1.69 -3.56
N THR A 785 -33.99 -2.58 -3.60
CA THR A 785 -34.26 -3.43 -4.78
C THR A 785 -35.29 -2.84 -5.75
N PHE A 786 -35.86 -1.66 -5.47
CA PHE A 786 -36.88 -1.09 -6.35
C PHE A 786 -36.29 -0.62 -7.69
N ALA A 787 -35.38 0.35 -7.65
CA ALA A 787 -34.67 0.89 -8.82
C ALA A 787 -33.51 1.76 -8.32
N SER A 788 -32.69 2.27 -9.24
CA SER A 788 -31.68 3.30 -8.90
C SER A 788 -32.35 4.56 -8.36
N THR A 789 -31.60 5.34 -7.56
CA THR A 789 -32.10 6.61 -7.02
C THR A 789 -32.52 7.55 -8.14
N MET A 790 -31.76 7.59 -9.24
CA MET A 790 -32.09 8.37 -10.42
C MET A 790 -33.43 7.95 -11.04
N GLN A 791 -33.66 6.65 -11.28
CA GLN A 791 -34.93 6.17 -11.85
C GLN A 791 -36.13 6.49 -10.94
N LEU A 792 -35.95 6.38 -9.62
CA LEU A 792 -36.99 6.74 -8.66
C LEU A 792 -37.27 8.26 -8.67
N ALA A 793 -36.23 9.08 -8.79
CA ALA A 793 -36.37 10.53 -8.90
C ALA A 793 -37.08 10.92 -10.20
N GLU A 794 -36.73 10.30 -11.33
CA GLU A 794 -37.41 10.49 -12.62
C GLU A 794 -38.90 10.12 -12.53
N LEU A 795 -39.23 8.95 -11.98
CA LEU A 795 -40.62 8.53 -11.78
C LEU A 795 -41.40 9.45 -10.84
N TRP A 796 -40.74 10.02 -9.84
CA TRP A 796 -41.34 11.00 -8.94
C TRP A 796 -41.62 12.31 -9.67
N LEU A 797 -40.67 12.82 -10.46
CA LEU A 797 -40.81 14.04 -11.25
C LEU A 797 -41.90 13.90 -12.31
N GLU A 798 -41.94 12.79 -13.05
CA GLU A 798 -42.99 12.50 -14.06
C GLU A 798 -44.40 12.55 -13.46
N LYS A 799 -44.57 12.13 -12.19
CA LYS A 799 -45.88 12.12 -11.53
C LYS A 799 -46.29 13.44 -10.88
N HIS A 800 -45.34 14.32 -10.56
CA HIS A 800 -45.60 15.50 -9.73
C HIS A 800 -45.33 16.84 -10.44
N ILE A 801 -44.82 16.82 -11.67
CA ILE A 801 -44.63 18.02 -12.49
C ILE A 801 -45.55 17.92 -13.72
N GLU A 802 -46.69 18.61 -13.67
CA GLU A 802 -47.75 18.63 -14.72
C GLU A 802 -47.36 19.36 -16.03
N ALA A 803 -46.09 19.67 -16.27
CA ALA A 803 -45.67 20.27 -17.53
C ALA A 803 -44.22 19.90 -17.89
N GLY A 804 -44.07 19.06 -18.92
CA GLY A 804 -42.90 19.09 -19.79
C GLY A 804 -41.55 18.75 -19.14
N TYR A 805 -41.45 17.66 -18.39
CA TYR A 805 -40.12 17.02 -18.26
C TYR A 805 -39.80 16.35 -19.60
N ASN A 806 -39.30 17.14 -20.55
CA ASN A 806 -38.73 16.60 -21.77
C ASN A 806 -37.63 15.62 -21.35
N ARG A 807 -37.84 14.33 -21.64
CA ARG A 807 -36.77 13.34 -21.62
C ARG A 807 -35.64 13.92 -22.45
N THR A 808 -34.59 14.42 -21.83
CA THR A 808 -33.31 14.55 -22.52
C THR A 808 -32.85 13.12 -22.74
N SER A 809 -33.20 12.58 -23.90
CA SER A 809 -32.53 11.42 -24.45
C SER A 809 -31.06 11.80 -24.65
N SER A 810 -30.22 11.29 -23.78
CA SER A 810 -28.79 11.09 -24.00
C SER A 810 -28.39 9.91 -23.13
#